data_AF-A0A3M1E1N7-F1
#
_entry.id   AF-A0A3M1E1N7-F1
#
_cell.length_a   1.000
_cell.length_b   1.000
_cell.length_c   1.000
_cell.angle_alpha   90.00
_cell.angle_beta   90.00
_cell.angle_gamma   90.00
#
_symmetry.space_group_name_H-M   'P 1'
#
loop_
_entity.id
_entity.type
_entity.pdbx_description
1 polymer ?
#
loop_
_entity_poly.entity_id
_entity_poly.type
_entity_poly.pdbx_seq_one_letter_code
_entity_poly.pdbx_strand_id
1 'polypeptide(L)'
;MQCNQKPRHRQRRPEEERTPKRNRLSGTQRDVHGDLPGRGPPFAGDGPGLIFVHHLQAARGPFPAARVIPHAGHLRFSGSPLSSLRCLHDPDQPDLPSRLPGALPSRKGRCGMVVGDPHVYFIGLSRSRLIFPVRLPNLLSIAGGSAPRRGNLVCRRVRQPATSRRFFRPCSDRIPSLSSPDDRSSDAPHRFGRRLLMGIPALLAGLWLLLRSGMQPRRIAYPCQQASLMTILTFLGLSRAAPSALNACRRARKRRRAAIGTAALGAAVVTGVLVWTGAALRNVPRPVSPLSDPPPDYVADVFFVPRARGVLPGRFGGVDDLVTLMGTRGKKFYRSSLRSLTSGPDGLVAADSIVLFKINAQWPERGGTNTDLLRGLIRCLVEHPDGFTGEILVADNGQGGGSFDWPGSNAEDPAQSTADVVADFAAEGWRVATVRWDTIRYTAVQEYADGDLRDGYVVAAVPDPQTGIRVSYPKFRSPFGTYVSYKHGCWDPTRGIYQRDRLVVFNLPVLKTHFIYGVTAAVKNHMGVVTRELGTDAHAAVGRGGMGTVLAQVRLPDLTILDCIWILARPGLGPAAGYAQASRRNQLAAGTDPIALDLWAVRHILIPQIEQNGYRPEDYRDTQDPDNPDSIFRKYLDRSMTQLLASGVPCTNDESRIRVRVWMGDADADGDVDLTDQASFVSCCSGPGAEPPTACRVHDGDEDGDVDLRDAAAFQRTFTGPTLGRTG
;
A
#
# COMPACT_ATOMS: atom_id res chain seq x y z
N MET A 1 -43.49 -12.70 -41.31
CA MET A 1 -44.24 -11.99 -42.37
C MET A 1 -43.56 -10.66 -42.66
N GLN A 2 -43.67 -10.14 -43.89
CA GLN A 2 -43.03 -8.88 -44.33
C GLN A 2 -44.02 -7.71 -44.36
N CYS A 3 -43.52 -6.49 -44.11
CA CYS A 3 -43.83 -5.23 -44.83
C CYS A 3 -42.76 -4.20 -44.38
N ASN A 4 -42.02 -3.52 -45.26
CA ASN A 4 -42.39 -2.49 -46.24
C ASN A 4 -42.99 -1.21 -45.59
N GLN A 5 -42.56 0.02 -45.94
CA GLN A 5 -41.63 0.44 -47.00
C GLN A 5 -40.90 1.79 -46.72
N LYS A 6 -40.02 2.20 -47.66
CA LYS A 6 -39.16 3.41 -47.66
C LYS A 6 -39.91 4.66 -48.25
N PRO A 7 -39.24 5.70 -48.80
CA PRO A 7 -38.59 6.83 -48.12
C PRO A 7 -39.07 8.22 -48.65
N ARG A 8 -38.38 9.32 -48.28
CA ARG A 8 -38.27 10.51 -49.15
C ARG A 8 -36.84 11.07 -49.20
N HIS A 9 -36.38 11.40 -50.41
CA HIS A 9 -35.15 12.16 -50.66
C HIS A 9 -35.41 13.68 -50.58
N ARG A 10 -34.34 14.46 -50.33
CA ARG A 10 -34.09 15.71 -51.06
C ARG A 10 -32.59 15.95 -51.21
N GLN A 11 -32.16 16.37 -52.39
CA GLN A 11 -30.78 16.72 -52.71
C GLN A 11 -30.58 18.24 -52.64
N ARG A 12 -29.35 18.68 -52.34
CA ARG A 12 -28.59 19.63 -53.18
C ARG A 12 -27.08 19.56 -52.86
N ARG A 13 -26.29 20.02 -53.81
CA ARG A 13 -24.81 20.11 -53.90
C ARG A 13 -24.48 21.58 -54.25
N PRO A 14 -23.20 21.97 -54.42
CA PRO A 14 -22.00 21.70 -53.61
C PRO A 14 -21.26 23.01 -53.30
N GLU A 15 -20.11 22.95 -52.62
CA GLU A 15 -19.04 23.93 -52.89
C GLU A 15 -17.64 23.37 -52.54
N GLU A 16 -16.64 24.04 -53.12
CA GLU A 16 -15.19 23.87 -53.14
C GLU A 16 -14.48 23.90 -51.76
N GLU A 17 -13.17 23.77 -51.59
CA GLU A 17 -12.03 23.08 -52.26
C GLU A 17 -10.80 23.44 -51.39
N ARG A 18 -9.87 22.50 -51.12
CA ARG A 18 -8.44 22.80 -50.92
C ARG A 18 -7.56 21.55 -50.77
N THR A 19 -6.52 21.47 -51.59
CA THR A 19 -5.31 20.65 -51.35
C THR A 19 -4.10 21.57 -51.19
N PRO A 20 -3.01 21.10 -50.54
CA PRO A 20 -1.76 20.85 -51.28
C PRO A 20 -1.25 19.40 -51.06
N LYS A 21 -0.76 18.70 -52.09
CA LYS A 21 0.63 18.71 -52.60
C LYS A 21 1.68 18.43 -51.50
N ARG A 22 2.24 17.21 -51.43
CA ARG A 22 3.39 16.69 -52.22
C ARG A 22 4.68 17.52 -52.10
N ASN A 23 5.74 16.88 -51.62
CA ASN A 23 7.12 17.12 -52.04
C ASN A 23 7.77 15.78 -52.42
N ARG A 24 8.81 15.82 -53.29
CA ARG A 24 9.48 14.64 -53.89
C ARG A 24 10.86 15.09 -54.38
N LEU A 25 11.90 14.28 -54.18
CA LEU A 25 13.22 14.18 -54.85
C LEU A 25 14.10 13.31 -53.92
N SER A 26 14.46 12.07 -54.30
CA SER A 26 15.71 11.67 -54.99
C SER A 26 17.00 11.88 -54.17
N GLY A 27 17.88 10.89 -53.96
CA GLY A 27 17.87 9.47 -54.35
C GLY A 27 19.20 9.01 -54.96
N THR A 28 19.57 7.75 -54.75
CA THR A 28 20.70 7.07 -55.41
C THR A 28 20.47 5.56 -55.44
N GLN A 29 21.05 4.89 -56.43
CA GLN A 29 20.86 3.47 -56.73
C GLN A 29 22.24 2.83 -56.96
N ARG A 30 22.46 1.62 -56.43
CA ARG A 30 23.52 0.70 -56.88
C ARG A 30 23.05 -0.74 -56.72
N ASP A 31 23.05 -1.45 -57.84
CA ASP A 31 22.73 -2.87 -57.95
C ASP A 31 24.02 -3.72 -57.79
N VAL A 32 23.91 -4.92 -57.21
CA VAL A 32 24.89 -6.01 -57.32
C VAL A 32 24.13 -7.34 -57.44
N HIS A 33 24.63 -8.25 -58.28
CA HIS A 33 23.99 -9.53 -58.65
C HIS A 33 24.50 -10.74 -57.87
N GLY A 34 23.68 -11.81 -57.85
CA GLY A 34 24.07 -13.21 -57.64
C GLY A 34 24.00 -13.73 -56.18
N ASP A 35 23.73 -15.01 -55.92
CA ASP A 35 23.21 -16.08 -56.79
C ASP A 35 22.54 -17.22 -55.97
N LEU A 36 21.80 -18.11 -56.63
CA LEU A 36 21.19 -19.34 -56.06
C LEU A 36 21.80 -20.60 -56.71
N PRO A 37 21.82 -21.78 -56.03
CA PRO A 37 20.90 -22.85 -56.46
C PRO A 37 20.45 -23.89 -55.38
N GLY A 38 19.39 -24.67 -55.71
CA GLY A 38 18.87 -25.85 -54.96
C GLY A 38 17.53 -25.57 -54.25
N ARG A 39 16.37 -26.25 -54.45
CA ARG A 39 16.00 -27.63 -54.90
C ARG A 39 16.66 -28.73 -54.05
N GLY A 40 15.96 -29.67 -53.39
CA GLY A 40 14.53 -30.05 -53.20
C GLY A 40 14.50 -31.46 -52.54
N PRO A 41 13.41 -32.26 -52.44
CA PRO A 41 11.96 -32.04 -52.58
C PRO A 41 11.19 -32.40 -51.24
N PRO A 42 9.84 -32.46 -51.18
CA PRO A 42 9.09 -32.80 -49.94
C PRO A 42 8.67 -34.28 -49.85
N PHE A 43 8.24 -34.71 -48.65
CA PHE A 43 7.51 -35.96 -48.41
C PHE A 43 6.20 -35.69 -47.65
N ALA A 44 5.15 -36.45 -47.97
CA ALA A 44 3.87 -36.47 -47.26
C ALA A 44 3.69 -37.78 -46.49
N GLY A 45 2.78 -37.80 -45.52
CA GLY A 45 2.46 -38.99 -44.72
C GLY A 45 1.28 -38.77 -43.78
N ASP A 46 0.10 -39.20 -44.19
CA ASP A 46 -1.09 -39.30 -43.32
C ASP A 46 -0.99 -40.48 -42.34
N GLY A 47 -1.65 -40.40 -41.18
CA GLY A 47 -1.78 -41.55 -40.27
C GLY A 47 -2.22 -41.20 -38.84
N PRO A 48 -3.50 -41.38 -38.47
CA PRO A 48 -3.99 -41.11 -37.12
C PRO A 48 -4.08 -42.36 -36.23
N GLY A 49 -3.93 -42.17 -34.92
CA GLY A 49 -4.25 -43.16 -33.88
C GLY A 49 -3.30 -43.09 -32.68
N LEU A 50 -3.67 -43.55 -31.49
CA LEU A 50 -5.01 -43.82 -30.93
C LEU A 50 -4.87 -43.79 -29.39
N ILE A 51 -5.93 -43.49 -28.64
CA ILE A 51 -5.86 -43.48 -27.17
C ILE A 51 -5.77 -44.91 -26.65
N PHE A 52 -4.78 -45.20 -25.79
CA PHE A 52 -4.90 -46.27 -24.80
C PHE A 52 -4.35 -45.85 -23.44
N VAL A 53 -5.24 -45.88 -22.44
CA VAL A 53 -4.90 -45.78 -21.01
C VAL A 53 -4.64 -47.18 -20.51
N HIS A 54 -3.61 -47.37 -19.67
CA HIS A 54 -3.51 -48.57 -18.84
C HIS A 54 -3.05 -48.24 -17.43
N HIS A 55 -3.86 -48.65 -16.45
CA HIS A 55 -3.41 -48.79 -15.07
C HIS A 55 -2.37 -49.92 -14.97
N LEU A 56 -1.41 -49.74 -14.08
CA LEU A 56 -0.77 -50.84 -13.37
C LEU A 56 -0.64 -50.48 -11.89
N GLN A 57 -1.06 -51.40 -11.02
CA GLN A 57 -1.09 -51.25 -9.58
C GLN A 57 -0.29 -52.39 -8.93
N ALA A 58 0.37 -52.09 -7.82
CA ALA A 58 0.83 -53.02 -6.77
C ALA A 58 1.85 -54.13 -7.14
N ALA A 59 3.00 -54.13 -6.44
CA ALA A 59 3.27 -55.03 -5.30
C ALA A 59 4.75 -55.53 -5.16
N ARG A 60 5.36 -55.20 -4.01
CA ARG A 60 6.19 -56.07 -3.14
C ARG A 60 7.32 -56.94 -3.74
N GLY A 61 8.57 -56.67 -3.33
CA GLY A 61 9.67 -57.65 -3.34
C GLY A 61 11.03 -57.04 -2.95
N PRO A 62 11.72 -57.47 -1.87
CA PRO A 62 12.98 -56.87 -1.41
C PRO A 62 14.23 -57.68 -1.78
N PHE A 63 15.33 -57.01 -2.15
CA PHE A 63 16.67 -57.58 -2.35
C PHE A 63 17.78 -56.50 -2.15
N PRO A 64 19.07 -56.84 -1.97
CA PRO A 64 19.67 -56.71 -0.64
C PRO A 64 20.80 -55.66 -0.51
N ALA A 65 21.31 -55.50 0.71
CA ALA A 65 22.43 -54.63 1.03
C ALA A 65 23.74 -55.02 0.30
N ALA A 66 24.43 -54.02 -0.27
CA ALA A 66 25.73 -54.19 -0.89
C ALA A 66 26.87 -53.92 0.10
N ARG A 67 27.85 -54.83 0.19
CA ARG A 67 29.15 -54.56 0.81
C ARG A 67 29.99 -53.66 -0.09
N VAL A 68 30.67 -52.67 0.48
CA VAL A 68 31.78 -51.95 -0.17
C VAL A 68 33.10 -52.44 0.44
N ILE A 69 34.09 -52.72 -0.42
CA ILE A 69 35.44 -53.13 -0.01
C ILE A 69 36.36 -51.91 -0.18
N PRO A 70 37.15 -51.52 0.84
CA PRO A 70 38.09 -50.41 0.71
C PRO A 70 39.36 -50.84 -0.02
N HIS A 71 39.76 -50.10 -1.07
CA HIS A 71 41.08 -50.22 -1.66
C HIS A 71 42.05 -49.23 -0.99
N ALA A 72 43.14 -49.76 -0.42
CA ALA A 72 44.21 -48.94 0.15
C ALA A 72 45.22 -48.51 -0.94
N GLY A 73 45.57 -47.22 -0.96
CA GLY A 73 46.66 -46.67 -1.75
C GLY A 73 47.70 -46.01 -0.84
N HIS A 74 48.89 -46.60 -0.74
CA HIS A 74 49.98 -46.03 0.04
C HIS A 74 50.75 -44.95 -0.74
N LEU A 75 50.93 -43.78 -0.13
CA LEU A 75 52.12 -42.96 -0.31
C LEU A 75 52.72 -42.67 1.06
N ARG A 76 54.04 -42.83 1.20
CA ARG A 76 54.80 -42.54 2.41
C ARG A 76 55.56 -41.23 2.22
N PHE A 77 55.66 -40.44 3.27
CA PHE A 77 56.81 -39.55 3.49
C PHE A 77 57.35 -39.74 4.92
N SER A 78 58.67 -39.86 5.01
CA SER A 78 59.45 -39.68 6.23
C SER A 78 59.59 -38.17 6.55
N GLY A 79 59.91 -37.74 7.77
CA GLY A 79 60.19 -38.49 9.01
C GLY A 79 60.58 -37.50 10.12
N SER A 80 60.34 -37.89 11.37
CA SER A 80 60.51 -37.06 12.58
C SER A 80 61.97 -37.02 13.10
N PRO A 81 62.29 -36.45 14.29
CA PRO A 81 61.58 -35.48 15.15
C PRO A 81 62.51 -34.34 15.70
N LEU A 82 61.97 -33.38 16.48
CA LEU A 82 62.32 -33.17 17.92
C LEU A 82 61.96 -31.77 18.49
N SER A 83 61.88 -31.73 19.82
CA SER A 83 61.55 -30.59 20.69
C SER A 83 62.75 -30.13 21.52
N SER A 84 62.79 -28.87 21.99
CA SER A 84 63.00 -28.49 23.42
C SER A 84 63.23 -26.98 23.63
N LEU A 85 63.10 -26.52 24.88
CA LEU A 85 63.35 -25.13 25.33
C LEU A 85 64.77 -24.98 25.90
N ARG A 86 65.33 -23.76 25.87
CA ARG A 86 65.87 -23.08 27.08
C ARG A 86 66.25 -21.61 26.85
N CYS A 87 66.37 -20.87 27.96
CA CYS A 87 66.64 -19.43 28.04
C CYS A 87 68.15 -19.13 28.28
N LEU A 88 68.57 -17.86 28.12
CA LEU A 88 69.70 -17.26 28.85
C LEU A 88 69.60 -15.71 28.87
N HIS A 89 70.57 -15.04 29.50
CA HIS A 89 70.45 -13.68 30.08
C HIS A 89 71.04 -12.50 29.28
N ASP A 90 70.61 -11.30 29.69
CA ASP A 90 71.17 -9.93 29.58
C ASP A 90 72.65 -9.81 30.10
N PRO A 91 73.37 -8.65 30.06
CA PRO A 91 73.01 -7.30 29.58
C PRO A 91 74.10 -6.56 28.73
N ASP A 92 73.83 -5.31 28.26
CA ASP A 92 74.58 -4.09 28.66
C ASP A 92 74.11 -2.78 27.96
N GLN A 93 74.49 -1.62 28.54
CA GLN A 93 74.22 -0.22 28.09
C GLN A 93 75.55 0.50 27.70
N PRO A 94 75.68 1.80 27.28
CA PRO A 94 74.93 2.99 27.75
C PRO A 94 74.69 4.21 26.79
N ASP A 95 73.97 5.19 27.35
CA ASP A 95 74.17 6.66 27.26
C ASP A 95 73.67 7.60 26.12
N LEU A 96 73.53 8.88 26.56
CA LEU A 96 73.01 10.12 25.94
C LEU A 96 74.15 10.98 25.27
N PRO A 97 73.99 12.24 24.73
CA PRO A 97 72.91 13.22 24.95
C PRO A 97 72.49 14.21 23.81
N SER A 98 71.31 14.84 23.99
CA SER A 98 70.92 16.25 23.70
C SER A 98 71.38 17.03 22.42
N ARG A 99 70.42 17.72 21.75
CA ARG A 99 70.28 19.21 21.75
C ARG A 99 69.16 19.77 20.82
N LEU A 100 68.49 20.84 21.30
CA LEU A 100 67.76 21.87 20.51
C LEU A 100 68.77 22.91 19.95
N PRO A 101 68.46 23.84 19.00
CA PRO A 101 67.17 24.45 18.61
C PRO A 101 66.93 24.45 17.06
N GLY A 102 66.02 25.18 16.39
CA GLY A 102 64.86 26.01 16.78
C GLY A 102 64.47 27.03 15.67
N ALA A 103 63.47 27.88 15.98
CA ALA A 103 63.11 29.17 15.36
C ALA A 103 62.72 29.30 13.86
N LEU A 104 61.57 29.97 13.64
CA LEU A 104 61.12 30.56 12.36
C LEU A 104 62.07 31.68 11.88
N PRO A 105 62.10 31.98 10.56
CA PRO A 105 61.36 33.17 10.11
C PRO A 105 60.62 33.00 8.77
N SER A 106 59.89 34.04 8.36
CA SER A 106 59.05 34.06 7.15
C SER A 106 59.52 35.07 6.10
N ARG A 107 58.99 34.91 4.86
CA ARG A 107 58.79 35.92 3.78
C ARG A 107 59.89 36.24 2.73
N LYS A 108 59.49 35.96 1.47
CA LYS A 108 59.44 36.85 0.27
C LYS A 108 60.68 37.11 -0.62
N GLY A 109 60.51 36.75 -1.90
CA GLY A 109 60.99 37.44 -3.13
C GLY A 109 60.46 36.67 -4.35
N ARG A 110 59.54 37.14 -5.21
CA ARG A 110 59.43 38.30 -6.13
C ARG A 110 60.18 38.17 -7.47
N CYS A 111 59.43 37.79 -8.52
CA CYS A 111 59.42 38.33 -9.90
C CYS A 111 58.30 37.59 -10.69
N GLY A 112 57.49 38.19 -11.60
CA GLY A 112 57.24 39.60 -11.93
C GLY A 112 56.40 39.75 -13.23
N MET A 113 55.55 40.80 -13.32
CA MET A 113 54.82 41.27 -14.55
C MET A 113 53.70 40.33 -15.12
N VAL A 114 52.63 40.78 -15.80
CA VAL A 114 52.08 42.13 -16.10
C VAL A 114 50.56 42.09 -16.41
N VAL A 115 49.81 43.18 -16.10
CA VAL A 115 48.44 43.59 -16.56
C VAL A 115 47.25 42.60 -16.38
N GLY A 116 46.09 43.01 -15.84
CA GLY A 116 45.74 44.28 -15.21
C GLY A 116 44.27 44.40 -14.75
N ASP A 117 44.05 45.06 -13.61
CA ASP A 117 42.72 45.49 -13.09
C ASP A 117 42.19 46.74 -13.84
N PRO A 118 40.89 47.09 -13.71
CA PRO A 118 40.46 48.04 -12.66
C PRO A 118 39.26 47.52 -11.81
N HIS A 119 39.35 47.46 -10.47
CA HIS A 119 38.97 48.55 -9.52
C HIS A 119 37.44 48.63 -9.20
N VAL A 120 36.95 48.99 -8.00
CA VAL A 120 37.61 49.34 -6.72
C VAL A 120 36.67 49.13 -5.50
N TYR A 121 37.29 48.93 -4.34
CA TYR A 121 36.90 49.17 -2.93
C TYR A 121 35.86 50.31 -2.62
N PHE A 122 35.36 50.58 -1.39
CA PHE A 122 35.67 50.18 0.01
C PHE A 122 34.49 50.53 0.96
N ILE A 123 34.58 50.09 2.23
CA ILE A 123 33.93 50.65 3.45
C ILE A 123 32.42 50.39 3.60
N GLY A 124 31.97 50.20 4.85
CA GLY A 124 30.57 50.22 5.25
C GLY A 124 30.39 50.88 6.62
N LEU A 125 29.17 51.34 6.95
CA LEU A 125 28.83 51.89 8.28
C LEU A 125 27.30 51.93 8.55
N SER A 126 26.94 51.62 9.80
CA SER A 126 25.88 52.26 10.61
C SER A 126 24.51 52.72 10.01
N ARG A 127 23.45 51.99 10.42
CA ARG A 127 22.15 52.47 10.97
C ARG A 127 21.20 53.39 10.14
N SER A 128 19.91 52.99 10.09
CA SER A 128 18.70 53.77 10.51
C SER A 128 17.50 53.86 9.54
N ARG A 129 16.38 53.26 9.98
CA ARG A 129 15.00 53.81 10.07
C ARG A 129 14.25 54.34 8.83
N LEU A 130 13.13 53.67 8.52
CA LEU A 130 11.74 54.18 8.53
C LEU A 130 10.85 52.94 8.86
N ILE A 131 10.15 52.81 10.00
CA ILE A 131 8.95 53.53 10.49
C ILE A 131 7.72 53.20 9.61
N PHE A 132 6.91 52.18 9.95
CA PHE A 132 5.72 52.17 10.88
C PHE A 132 4.51 52.97 10.33
N PRO A 133 3.24 52.74 10.76
CA PRO A 133 2.69 51.81 11.78
C PRO A 133 1.54 50.89 11.23
N VAL A 134 0.62 50.18 11.94
CA VAL A 134 -0.15 50.39 13.20
C VAL A 134 -0.65 49.08 13.88
N ARG A 135 -0.20 48.87 15.14
CA ARG A 135 -0.88 48.33 16.35
C ARG A 135 -1.50 46.91 16.48
N LEU A 136 -0.76 46.09 17.24
CA LEU A 136 -1.18 45.34 18.46
C LEU A 136 -2.12 46.11 19.42
N PRO A 137 -2.97 45.45 20.25
CA PRO A 137 -2.53 45.01 21.60
C PRO A 137 -3.21 43.71 22.15
N ASN A 138 -2.46 42.75 22.75
CA ASN A 138 -2.26 42.54 24.22
C ASN A 138 -3.37 41.67 24.90
N LEU A 139 -3.14 40.92 26.01
CA LEU A 139 -1.94 40.59 26.80
C LEU A 139 -2.17 39.36 27.72
N LEU A 140 -1.12 39.04 28.51
CA LEU A 140 -1.07 38.39 29.83
C LEU A 140 -1.02 36.85 29.94
N SER A 141 0.12 36.42 30.49
CA SER A 141 0.38 35.15 31.20
C SER A 141 1.00 35.52 32.54
N ILE A 142 0.67 34.82 33.64
CA ILE A 142 1.34 34.95 34.94
C ILE A 142 1.56 33.57 35.58
N ALA A 143 2.77 33.42 36.13
CA ALA A 143 3.38 32.37 36.95
C ALA A 143 2.53 31.30 37.66
N GLY A 144 3.15 30.13 37.85
CA GLY A 144 2.74 29.12 38.83
C GLY A 144 3.39 29.32 40.21
N GLY A 145 2.90 28.58 41.21
CA GLY A 145 3.37 28.57 42.60
C GLY A 145 3.09 27.23 43.28
N SER A 146 3.74 26.95 44.41
CA SER A 146 3.82 25.63 45.05
C SER A 146 2.68 25.28 46.04
N ALA A 147 2.62 24.00 46.40
CA ALA A 147 1.62 23.30 47.24
C ALA A 147 1.75 23.65 48.77
N PRO A 148 1.00 23.06 49.76
CA PRO A 148 0.17 21.84 49.68
C PRO A 148 -1.10 21.71 50.61
N ARG A 149 -1.68 20.49 50.62
CA ARG A 149 -2.41 19.77 51.71
C ARG A 149 -3.94 19.96 51.96
N ARG A 150 -4.59 18.78 52.05
CA ARG A 150 -5.78 18.36 52.86
C ARG A 150 -7.19 18.88 52.50
N GLY A 151 -8.16 17.95 52.45
CA GLY A 151 -9.61 18.22 52.53
C GLY A 151 -10.47 17.07 51.98
N ASN A 152 -11.29 16.41 52.82
CA ASN A 152 -12.23 15.34 52.43
C ASN A 152 -13.69 15.84 52.46
N LEU A 153 -14.64 15.00 51.98
CA LEU A 153 -16.10 15.02 52.23
C LEU A 153 -16.91 16.14 51.52
N VAL A 154 -18.20 15.99 51.19
CA VAL A 154 -18.99 14.81 50.78
C VAL A 154 -20.26 15.27 50.02
N CYS A 155 -21.02 14.35 49.41
CA CYS A 155 -22.25 14.66 48.66
C CYS A 155 -23.41 15.23 49.51
N ARG A 156 -24.18 16.20 48.97
CA ARG A 156 -25.65 16.04 48.75
C ARG A 156 -26.31 17.17 47.92
N ARG A 157 -27.48 16.84 47.35
CA ARG A 157 -28.47 17.78 46.76
C ARG A 157 -29.35 18.39 47.87
N VAL A 158 -29.99 19.55 47.63
CA VAL A 158 -31.48 19.72 47.54
C VAL A 158 -31.92 21.21 47.46
N ARG A 159 -32.81 21.50 46.49
CA ARG A 159 -33.87 22.56 46.32
C ARG A 159 -33.75 23.99 46.90
N GLN A 160 -34.32 24.93 46.15
CA GLN A 160 -34.72 26.31 46.54
C GLN A 160 -35.97 26.32 47.47
N PRO A 161 -36.38 27.47 48.06
CA PRO A 161 -37.40 28.31 47.39
C PRO A 161 -37.35 29.86 47.59
N ALA A 162 -37.65 30.55 46.48
CA ALA A 162 -38.28 31.86 46.19
C ALA A 162 -38.82 32.89 47.25
N THR A 163 -38.75 34.18 46.83
CA THR A 163 -39.78 35.28 46.87
C THR A 163 -39.58 36.59 47.68
N SER A 164 -40.13 37.69 47.08
CA SER A 164 -40.56 38.98 47.67
C SER A 164 -39.49 40.10 47.82
N ARG A 165 -39.78 41.43 47.73
CA ARG A 165 -41.01 42.20 47.40
C ARG A 165 -40.71 43.72 47.15
N ARG A 166 -41.74 44.52 46.78
CA ARG A 166 -41.88 46.02 46.79
C ARG A 166 -41.30 46.80 45.58
N PHE A 167 -41.75 48.02 45.20
CA PHE A 167 -43.06 48.77 45.10
C PHE A 167 -42.71 50.13 44.40
N PHE A 168 -43.49 50.75 43.50
CA PHE A 168 -44.54 51.79 43.79
C PHE A 168 -45.35 52.23 42.53
N ARG A 169 -46.37 53.11 42.70
CA ARG A 169 -47.31 53.75 41.72
C ARG A 169 -47.09 55.30 41.69
N PRO A 170 -47.91 56.24 41.10
CA PRO A 170 -49.19 56.20 40.32
C PRO A 170 -49.23 57.12 39.05
N CYS A 171 -50.37 57.76 38.69
CA CYS A 171 -51.33 57.29 37.66
C CYS A 171 -52.57 58.24 37.46
N SER A 172 -52.73 58.95 36.32
CA SER A 172 -53.93 59.76 35.93
C SER A 172 -53.88 60.27 34.47
N ASP A 173 -54.90 60.91 33.84
CA ASP A 173 -56.30 60.49 33.54
C ASP A 173 -56.93 61.40 32.41
N ARG A 174 -57.77 60.86 31.48
CA ARG A 174 -58.71 61.53 30.49
C ARG A 174 -58.12 62.44 29.36
N ILE A 175 -58.48 62.41 28.04
CA ILE A 175 -59.76 62.47 27.24
C ILE A 175 -60.34 63.92 27.14
N PRO A 176 -60.82 64.50 25.98
CA PRO A 176 -61.19 63.96 24.64
C PRO A 176 -60.82 64.73 23.30
N SER A 177 -60.92 64.02 22.16
CA SER A 177 -61.48 64.37 20.80
C SER A 177 -61.15 65.61 19.91
N LEU A 178 -61.08 65.32 18.59
CA LEU A 178 -61.60 66.04 17.39
C LEU A 178 -60.87 67.23 16.71
N SER A 179 -60.26 66.97 15.54
CA SER A 179 -60.59 67.58 14.21
C SER A 179 -59.69 67.03 13.07
N SER A 180 -60.01 67.33 11.80
CA SER A 180 -59.38 66.84 10.54
C SER A 180 -59.47 67.96 9.46
N PRO A 181 -59.09 67.81 8.16
CA PRO A 181 -58.64 66.65 7.35
C PRO A 181 -57.11 66.74 7.03
N ASP A 182 -56.46 66.33 5.92
CA ASP A 182 -56.74 65.74 4.57
C ASP A 182 -55.41 65.15 4.02
N ASP A 183 -55.20 64.47 2.88
CA ASP A 183 -55.99 63.81 1.81
C ASP A 183 -55.06 62.74 1.15
N ARG A 184 -55.60 61.74 0.42
CA ARG A 184 -54.92 60.78 -0.53
C ARG A 184 -53.88 59.79 0.04
N SER A 185 -53.84 58.50 -0.32
CA SER A 185 -54.70 57.65 -1.18
C SER A 185 -54.21 56.18 -1.18
N SER A 186 -54.99 55.28 -1.81
CA SER A 186 -54.67 53.87 -2.19
C SER A 186 -54.72 52.79 -1.09
N ASP A 187 -55.07 51.56 -1.49
CA ASP A 187 -55.63 50.50 -0.62
C ASP A 187 -55.29 49.07 -1.15
N ALA A 188 -55.59 48.02 -0.34
CA ALA A 188 -55.38 46.57 -0.53
C ALA A 188 -53.93 46.06 -0.25
N PRO A 189 -53.71 44.78 0.16
CA PRO A 189 -54.59 43.61 -0.04
C PRO A 189 -54.72 42.57 1.11
N HIS A 190 -55.92 42.42 1.68
CA HIS A 190 -56.26 41.35 2.65
C HIS A 190 -56.58 39.97 2.02
N ARG A 191 -55.62 39.29 1.36
CA ARG A 191 -55.83 37.89 0.88
C ARG A 191 -54.70 36.86 1.08
N PHE A 192 -53.52 37.24 1.55
CA PHE A 192 -52.39 36.29 1.66
C PHE A 192 -52.42 35.40 2.93
N GLY A 193 -52.71 35.97 4.10
CA GLY A 193 -52.52 35.30 5.40
C GLY A 193 -53.33 34.02 5.64
N ARG A 194 -54.50 33.85 5.00
CA ARG A 194 -55.40 32.70 5.23
C ARG A 194 -54.90 31.34 4.71
N ARG A 195 -53.78 31.29 3.96
CA ARG A 195 -53.18 30.01 3.53
C ARG A 195 -52.01 29.54 4.38
N LEU A 196 -51.30 30.45 5.05
CA LEU A 196 -50.14 30.09 5.87
C LEU A 196 -50.56 29.35 7.16
N LEU A 197 -51.65 29.79 7.79
CA LEU A 197 -52.16 29.18 9.04
C LEU A 197 -52.53 27.69 8.91
N MET A 198 -52.94 27.22 7.73
CA MET A 198 -53.38 25.83 7.58
C MET A 198 -52.24 24.82 7.63
N GLY A 199 -51.01 25.19 7.25
CA GLY A 199 -49.88 24.25 7.19
C GLY A 199 -49.26 23.89 8.54
N ILE A 200 -49.54 24.69 9.58
CA ILE A 200 -48.90 24.60 10.90
C ILE A 200 -49.12 23.23 11.58
N PRO A 201 -50.33 22.64 11.62
CA PRO A 201 -50.56 21.35 12.28
C PRO A 201 -49.79 20.19 11.63
N ALA A 202 -49.67 20.18 10.29
CA ALA A 202 -48.93 19.14 9.57
C ALA A 202 -47.41 19.27 9.78
N LEU A 203 -46.90 20.50 9.85
CA LEU A 203 -45.49 20.76 10.13
C LEU A 203 -45.12 20.39 11.58
N LEU A 204 -45.99 20.73 12.55
CA LEU A 204 -45.85 20.29 13.94
C LEU A 204 -45.95 18.76 14.10
N ALA A 205 -46.86 18.10 13.36
CA ALA A 205 -46.94 16.64 13.31
C ALA A 205 -45.64 16.03 12.76
N GLY A 206 -45.11 16.55 11.65
CA GLY A 206 -43.83 16.12 11.08
C GLY A 206 -42.66 16.26 12.05
N LEU A 207 -42.55 17.41 12.72
CA LEU A 207 -41.50 17.66 13.71
C LEU A 207 -41.62 16.70 14.92
N TRP A 208 -42.84 16.47 15.40
CA TRP A 208 -43.12 15.54 16.50
C TRP A 208 -42.81 14.09 16.12
N LEU A 209 -43.17 13.67 14.90
CA LEU A 209 -42.91 12.33 14.37
C LEU A 209 -41.41 12.05 14.25
N LEU A 210 -40.63 13.01 13.75
CA LEU A 210 -39.18 12.94 13.70
C LEU A 210 -38.57 12.86 15.11
N LEU A 211 -38.97 13.75 16.02
CA LEU A 211 -38.48 13.80 17.40
C LEU A 211 -38.77 12.51 18.19
N ARG A 212 -39.93 11.88 17.95
CA ARG A 212 -40.34 10.64 18.66
C ARG A 212 -39.89 9.34 17.99
N SER A 213 -39.56 9.36 16.71
CA SER A 213 -38.99 8.19 16.01
C SER A 213 -37.45 8.14 16.14
N GLY A 214 -36.79 9.30 16.17
CA GLY A 214 -35.33 9.39 16.15
C GLY A 214 -34.72 8.67 14.95
N MET A 215 -33.51 8.14 15.10
CA MET A 215 -32.82 7.38 14.04
C MET A 215 -33.22 5.89 13.95
N GLN A 216 -34.35 5.47 14.53
CA GLN A 216 -34.79 4.06 14.54
C GLN A 216 -36.12 3.88 13.77
N PRO A 217 -36.08 3.50 12.47
CA PRO A 217 -37.28 3.44 11.62
C PRO A 217 -38.41 2.55 12.14
N ARG A 218 -38.08 1.48 12.87
CA ARG A 218 -39.06 0.55 13.48
C ARG A 218 -40.07 1.25 14.41
N ARG A 219 -39.73 2.42 14.98
CA ARG A 219 -40.62 3.19 15.88
C ARG A 219 -41.79 3.88 15.17
N ILE A 220 -41.79 3.94 13.84
CA ILE A 220 -42.91 4.48 13.04
C ILE A 220 -44.15 3.55 13.11
N ALA A 221 -43.96 2.27 13.44
CA ALA A 221 -45.06 1.30 13.60
C ALA A 221 -45.92 1.53 14.86
N TYR A 222 -45.51 2.42 15.78
CA TYR A 222 -46.30 2.71 16.98
C TYR A 222 -47.54 3.57 16.66
N PRO A 223 -48.71 3.34 17.31
CA PRO A 223 -49.98 3.96 16.90
C PRO A 223 -49.97 5.49 16.82
N CYS A 224 -49.30 6.17 17.77
CA CYS A 224 -49.22 7.63 17.79
C CYS A 224 -48.37 8.19 16.63
N GLN A 225 -47.30 7.48 16.25
CA GLN A 225 -46.47 7.80 15.10
C GLN A 225 -47.24 7.57 13.78
N GLN A 226 -48.04 6.50 13.69
CA GLN A 226 -48.94 6.28 12.55
C GLN A 226 -50.04 7.35 12.45
N ALA A 227 -50.66 7.75 13.56
CA ALA A 227 -51.65 8.83 13.57
C ALA A 227 -51.05 10.19 13.16
N SER A 228 -49.81 10.46 13.59
CA SER A 228 -49.05 11.64 13.17
C SER A 228 -48.74 11.60 11.66
N LEU A 229 -48.29 10.45 11.14
CA LEU A 229 -48.05 10.23 9.71
C LEU A 229 -49.33 10.39 8.87
N MET A 230 -50.46 9.83 9.30
CA MET A 230 -51.75 9.99 8.63
C MET A 230 -52.25 11.45 8.64
N THR A 231 -51.92 12.22 9.67
CA THR A 231 -52.19 13.67 9.73
C THR A 231 -51.41 14.41 8.63
N ILE A 232 -50.12 14.09 8.47
CA ILE A 232 -49.25 14.66 7.42
C ILE A 232 -49.76 14.27 6.02
N LEU A 233 -50.04 12.98 5.79
CA LEU A 233 -50.51 12.46 4.49
C LEU A 233 -51.88 13.04 4.09
N THR A 234 -52.78 13.23 5.06
CA THR A 234 -54.08 13.88 4.82
C THR A 234 -53.91 15.34 4.45
N PHE A 235 -52.98 16.06 5.09
CA PHE A 235 -52.70 17.45 4.75
C PHE A 235 -52.02 17.62 3.38
N LEU A 236 -51.18 16.66 2.99
CA LEU A 236 -50.60 16.57 1.63
C LEU A 236 -51.63 16.17 0.55
N GLY A 237 -52.88 15.90 0.92
CA GLY A 237 -53.97 15.58 -0.01
C GLY A 237 -53.93 14.14 -0.57
N LEU A 238 -53.04 13.29 -0.06
CA LEU A 238 -52.83 11.93 -0.56
C LEU A 238 -53.96 10.94 -0.17
N SER A 239 -54.86 11.33 0.74
CA SER A 239 -56.02 10.55 1.17
C SER A 239 -57.27 10.70 0.27
N ARG A 240 -57.13 11.21 -0.97
CA ARG A 240 -58.22 11.29 -1.96
C ARG A 240 -57.81 10.79 -3.34
N ALA A 241 -57.73 9.47 -3.48
CA ALA A 241 -57.69 8.76 -4.76
C ALA A 241 -58.75 7.64 -4.78
N ALA A 242 -59.65 7.70 -5.77
CA ALA A 242 -60.84 6.86 -5.98
C ALA A 242 -61.94 6.94 -4.87
N PRO A 243 -63.22 6.63 -5.20
CA PRO A 243 -63.82 6.44 -6.52
C PRO A 243 -64.85 7.55 -6.88
N SER A 244 -64.86 8.04 -8.13
CA SER A 244 -65.99 8.79 -8.73
C SER A 244 -65.74 9.14 -10.22
N ALA A 245 -65.48 8.12 -11.05
CA ALA A 245 -65.27 8.28 -12.49
C ALA A 245 -66.60 8.24 -13.28
N LEU A 246 -67.55 9.12 -12.96
CA LEU A 246 -68.84 9.22 -13.67
C LEU A 246 -69.46 10.62 -13.53
N ASN A 247 -69.01 11.58 -14.36
CA ASN A 247 -69.89 12.47 -15.16
C ASN A 247 -69.15 13.64 -15.86
N ALA A 248 -69.57 13.87 -17.11
CA ALA A 248 -69.55 15.14 -17.86
C ALA A 248 -68.27 15.99 -17.95
N CYS A 249 -67.64 15.97 -19.13
CA CYS A 249 -66.84 17.09 -19.64
C CYS A 249 -67.67 18.39 -19.73
N ARG A 250 -67.56 19.30 -18.75
CA ARG A 250 -68.06 20.70 -18.91
C ARG A 250 -67.44 21.72 -17.94
N ARG A 251 -66.18 22.14 -18.21
CA ARG A 251 -65.63 23.52 -18.07
C ARG A 251 -64.10 23.52 -18.20
N ALA A 252 -63.58 24.23 -19.21
CA ALA A 252 -62.15 24.25 -19.54
C ALA A 252 -61.38 25.42 -18.87
N ARG A 253 -60.03 25.39 -18.99
CA ARG A 253 -59.13 26.56 -18.98
C ARG A 253 -59.20 27.54 -17.78
N LYS A 254 -58.98 27.10 -16.53
CA LYS A 254 -58.46 28.04 -15.47
C LYS A 254 -57.60 27.48 -14.31
N ARG A 255 -56.82 26.39 -14.51
CA ARG A 255 -55.93 25.83 -13.44
C ARG A 255 -54.51 25.39 -13.85
N ARG A 256 -53.95 25.89 -14.96
CA ARG A 256 -52.61 25.50 -15.47
C ARG A 256 -51.36 26.03 -14.71
N ARG A 257 -51.51 26.56 -13.49
CA ARG A 257 -50.40 26.93 -12.59
C ARG A 257 -50.37 26.16 -11.25
N ALA A 258 -51.28 25.19 -11.04
CA ALA A 258 -51.31 24.37 -9.82
C ALA A 258 -50.65 22.99 -9.99
N ALA A 259 -50.73 22.38 -11.18
CA ALA A 259 -50.27 21.01 -11.42
C ALA A 259 -48.73 20.84 -11.46
N ILE A 260 -47.99 21.91 -11.78
CA ILE A 260 -46.52 21.87 -11.87
C ILE A 260 -45.91 21.72 -10.47
N GLY A 261 -46.46 22.41 -9.47
CA GLY A 261 -45.97 22.32 -8.08
C GLY A 261 -46.16 20.92 -7.46
N THR A 262 -47.30 20.28 -7.71
CA THR A 262 -47.55 18.91 -7.23
C THR A 262 -46.70 17.86 -7.95
N ALA A 263 -46.44 18.03 -9.25
CA ALA A 263 -45.55 17.14 -9.99
C ALA A 263 -44.09 17.27 -9.51
N ALA A 264 -43.61 18.51 -9.31
CA ALA A 264 -42.26 18.77 -8.79
C ALA A 264 -42.07 18.24 -7.36
N LEU A 265 -43.07 18.44 -6.47
CA LEU A 265 -43.01 17.93 -5.10
C LEU A 265 -43.08 16.39 -5.07
N GLY A 266 -43.91 15.78 -5.91
CA GLY A 266 -43.97 14.31 -6.06
C GLY A 266 -42.63 13.74 -6.54
N ALA A 267 -42.01 14.35 -7.56
CA ALA A 267 -40.68 13.96 -8.03
C ALA A 267 -39.60 14.14 -6.95
N ALA A 268 -39.65 15.23 -6.18
CA ALA A 268 -38.72 15.45 -5.07
C ALA A 268 -38.89 14.41 -3.94
N VAL A 269 -40.12 14.01 -3.61
CA VAL A 269 -40.40 12.96 -2.62
C VAL A 269 -39.97 11.59 -3.13
N VAL A 270 -40.26 11.23 -4.39
CA VAL A 270 -39.82 9.95 -4.97
C VAL A 270 -38.29 9.87 -5.05
N THR A 271 -37.62 10.93 -5.52
CA THR A 271 -36.15 10.99 -5.51
C THR A 271 -35.60 10.94 -4.08
N GLY A 272 -36.21 11.65 -3.13
CA GLY A 272 -35.83 11.60 -1.71
C GLY A 272 -35.97 10.20 -1.11
N VAL A 273 -37.06 9.49 -1.41
CA VAL A 273 -37.28 8.10 -0.99
C VAL A 273 -36.28 7.15 -1.66
N LEU A 274 -35.99 7.30 -2.96
CA LEU A 274 -35.00 6.47 -3.67
C LEU A 274 -33.56 6.71 -3.20
N VAL A 275 -33.21 7.96 -2.88
CA VAL A 275 -31.91 8.30 -2.27
C VAL A 275 -31.85 7.76 -0.84
N TRP A 276 -32.93 7.87 -0.06
CA TRP A 276 -32.98 7.37 1.31
C TRP A 276 -32.97 5.84 1.38
N THR A 277 -33.70 5.11 0.51
CA THR A 277 -33.60 3.65 0.44
C THR A 277 -32.27 3.20 -0.15
N GLY A 278 -31.74 3.91 -1.16
CA GLY A 278 -30.39 3.68 -1.70
C GLY A 278 -29.25 3.98 -0.72
N ALA A 279 -29.50 4.76 0.34
CA ALA A 279 -28.60 4.94 1.48
C ALA A 279 -28.85 3.90 2.57
N ALA A 280 -30.11 3.61 2.91
CA ALA A 280 -30.49 2.62 3.89
C ALA A 280 -30.03 1.20 3.51
N LEU A 281 -30.14 0.83 2.23
CA LEU A 281 -29.65 -0.45 1.69
C LEU A 281 -28.12 -0.55 1.71
N ARG A 282 -27.39 0.57 1.57
CA ARG A 282 -25.94 0.62 1.80
C ARG A 282 -25.55 0.54 3.28
N ASN A 283 -26.47 0.92 4.16
CA ASN A 283 -26.30 0.92 5.62
C ASN A 283 -26.98 -0.27 6.32
N VAL A 284 -27.51 -1.26 5.59
CA VAL A 284 -27.87 -2.56 6.18
C VAL A 284 -26.56 -3.21 6.63
N PRO A 285 -26.41 -3.60 7.91
CA PRO A 285 -25.25 -4.36 8.34
C PRO A 285 -25.21 -5.67 7.55
N ARG A 286 -24.21 -5.83 6.68
CA ARG A 286 -23.94 -7.12 6.03
C ARG A 286 -23.65 -8.14 7.14
N PRO A 287 -24.13 -9.40 7.03
CA PRO A 287 -23.73 -10.44 7.95
C PRO A 287 -22.21 -10.57 7.88
N VAL A 288 -21.53 -10.40 9.02
CA VAL A 288 -20.11 -10.72 9.13
C VAL A 288 -20.04 -12.24 9.09
N SER A 289 -19.41 -12.80 8.07
CA SER A 289 -19.11 -14.23 8.02
C SER A 289 -18.39 -14.66 9.30
N PRO A 290 -18.70 -15.84 9.87
CA PRO A 290 -17.88 -16.38 10.95
C PRO A 290 -16.42 -16.43 10.49
N LEU A 291 -15.50 -16.09 11.39
CA LEU A 291 -14.07 -16.23 11.09
C LEU A 291 -13.77 -17.71 10.83
N SER A 292 -12.91 -17.98 9.85
CA SER A 292 -12.42 -19.33 9.57
C SER A 292 -11.11 -19.56 10.30
N ASP A 293 -10.95 -20.73 10.91
CA ASP A 293 -9.69 -21.15 11.50
C ASP A 293 -8.67 -21.49 10.39
N PRO A 294 -7.36 -21.25 10.60
CA PRO A 294 -6.33 -21.63 9.64
C PRO A 294 -6.17 -23.16 9.55
N PRO A 295 -5.66 -23.72 8.42
CA PRO A 295 -5.55 -25.17 8.26
C PRO A 295 -4.59 -25.77 9.30
N PRO A 296 -4.97 -26.89 9.95
CA PRO A 296 -4.25 -27.42 11.12
C PRO A 296 -2.87 -28.01 10.80
N ASP A 297 -2.56 -28.21 9.52
CA ASP A 297 -1.31 -28.68 8.93
C ASP A 297 -0.50 -27.58 8.24
N TYR A 298 -1.09 -26.40 8.00
CA TYR A 298 -0.40 -25.30 7.32
C TYR A 298 0.54 -24.54 8.27
N VAL A 299 1.72 -24.20 7.74
CA VAL A 299 2.76 -23.37 8.36
C VAL A 299 3.29 -22.41 7.29
N ALA A 300 3.38 -21.11 7.63
CA ALA A 300 3.94 -20.09 6.77
C ALA A 300 5.39 -19.77 7.17
N ASP A 301 6.34 -19.84 6.22
CA ASP A 301 7.69 -19.31 6.44
C ASP A 301 7.71 -17.78 6.23
N VAL A 302 8.29 -17.06 7.19
CA VAL A 302 8.60 -15.62 7.10
C VAL A 302 10.11 -15.45 7.17
N PHE A 303 10.72 -14.89 6.12
CA PHE A 303 12.15 -14.62 6.02
C PHE A 303 12.44 -13.24 6.59
N PHE A 304 13.32 -13.14 7.59
CA PHE A 304 13.58 -11.91 8.33
C PHE A 304 15.08 -11.59 8.37
N VAL A 305 15.43 -10.40 7.88
CA VAL A 305 16.76 -9.80 8.00
C VAL A 305 16.71 -8.76 9.12
N PRO A 306 17.29 -9.02 10.31
CA PRO A 306 17.19 -8.15 11.48
C PRO A 306 18.08 -6.90 11.38
N ARG A 307 19.12 -6.97 10.55
CA ARG A 307 20.07 -5.90 10.20
C ARG A 307 20.31 -5.93 8.68
N ALA A 308 19.42 -5.31 7.92
CA ALA A 308 19.51 -5.22 6.48
C ALA A 308 20.66 -4.27 6.09
N ARG A 309 21.65 -4.79 5.37
CA ARG A 309 22.82 -4.01 4.94
C ARG A 309 22.43 -2.84 4.04
N GLY A 310 23.11 -1.71 4.22
CA GLY A 310 22.74 -0.43 3.63
C GLY A 310 22.96 -0.31 2.11
N VAL A 311 22.95 0.95 1.65
CA VAL A 311 23.27 1.29 0.25
C VAL A 311 24.73 0.92 -0.05
N LEU A 312 24.92 0.17 -1.13
CA LEU A 312 26.21 -0.19 -1.70
C LEU A 312 26.26 0.34 -3.15
N PRO A 313 27.43 0.45 -3.80
CA PRO A 313 27.52 0.96 -5.17
C PRO A 313 26.59 0.20 -6.13
N GLY A 314 25.52 0.86 -6.60
CA GLY A 314 24.54 0.30 -7.54
C GLY A 314 23.54 -0.72 -6.99
N ARG A 315 23.49 -0.96 -5.65
CA ARG A 315 22.62 -1.98 -5.01
C ARG A 315 22.26 -1.60 -3.55
N PHE A 316 21.48 -2.44 -2.87
CA PHE A 316 21.20 -2.34 -1.43
C PHE A 316 21.39 -3.72 -0.79
N GLY A 317 22.34 -3.84 0.15
CA GLY A 317 22.86 -5.13 0.60
C GLY A 317 21.81 -6.02 1.28
N GLY A 318 20.84 -5.43 1.98
CA GLY A 318 19.75 -6.16 2.63
C GLY A 318 18.88 -6.99 1.70
N VAL A 319 18.86 -6.68 0.39
CA VAL A 319 18.20 -7.53 -0.61
C VAL A 319 19.01 -8.80 -0.87
N ASP A 320 20.33 -8.68 -0.92
CA ASP A 320 21.24 -9.80 -1.16
C ASP A 320 21.21 -10.78 0.03
N ASP A 321 21.13 -10.23 1.26
CA ASP A 321 20.92 -10.98 2.50
C ASP A 321 19.61 -11.75 2.46
N LEU A 322 18.51 -11.07 2.10
CA LEU A 322 17.18 -11.67 2.00
C LEU A 322 17.10 -12.77 0.93
N VAL A 323 17.68 -12.53 -0.25
CA VAL A 323 17.74 -13.51 -1.35
C VAL A 323 18.58 -14.73 -0.96
N THR A 324 19.67 -14.52 -0.20
CA THR A 324 20.52 -15.60 0.30
C THR A 324 19.82 -16.40 1.41
N LEU A 325 19.13 -15.74 2.33
CA LEU A 325 18.30 -16.34 3.39
C LEU A 325 17.16 -17.20 2.83
N MET A 326 16.45 -16.70 1.82
CA MET A 326 15.48 -17.48 1.08
C MET A 326 16.15 -18.69 0.40
N GLY A 327 17.34 -18.49 -0.17
CA GLY A 327 18.16 -19.52 -0.80
C GLY A 327 18.61 -20.66 0.12
N THR A 328 19.13 -20.37 1.32
CA THR A 328 19.54 -21.38 2.32
C THR A 328 18.35 -22.21 2.80
N ARG A 329 17.18 -21.59 2.93
CA ARG A 329 15.89 -22.24 3.27
C ARG A 329 15.15 -22.82 2.06
N GLY A 330 15.82 -22.98 0.91
CA GLY A 330 15.30 -23.66 -0.28
C GLY A 330 14.37 -22.84 -1.19
N LYS A 331 13.92 -21.66 -0.77
CA LYS A 331 13.06 -20.75 -1.54
C LYS A 331 13.88 -19.98 -2.57
N LYS A 332 14.20 -20.62 -3.71
CA LYS A 332 15.06 -20.03 -4.75
C LYS A 332 14.43 -18.78 -5.38
N PHE A 333 15.23 -17.73 -5.56
CA PHE A 333 14.80 -16.47 -6.18
C PHE A 333 14.84 -16.59 -7.72
N TYR A 334 15.92 -17.14 -8.26
CA TYR A 334 16.11 -17.34 -9.71
C TYR A 334 15.57 -18.69 -10.18
N ARG A 335 14.74 -18.67 -11.22
CA ARG A 335 14.25 -19.87 -11.92
C ARG A 335 15.20 -20.19 -13.08
N SER A 336 16.05 -21.17 -12.85
CA SER A 336 17.13 -21.57 -13.77
C SER A 336 17.26 -23.09 -13.84
N SER A 337 17.81 -23.61 -14.94
CA SER A 337 18.28 -24.99 -15.01
C SER A 337 19.54 -25.22 -14.17
N LEU A 338 20.32 -24.17 -13.90
CA LEU A 338 21.45 -24.16 -13.00
C LEU A 338 20.96 -24.18 -11.55
N ARG A 339 21.47 -25.12 -10.75
CA ARG A 339 21.19 -25.22 -9.33
C ARG A 339 22.29 -24.53 -8.53
N SER A 340 21.91 -23.59 -7.67
CA SER A 340 22.82 -22.85 -6.80
C SER A 340 22.19 -22.63 -5.41
N LEU A 341 22.82 -21.81 -4.57
CA LEU A 341 22.18 -21.35 -3.33
C LEU A 341 20.89 -20.56 -3.60
N THR A 342 20.87 -19.70 -4.62
CA THR A 342 19.77 -18.78 -4.93
C THR A 342 18.96 -19.18 -6.18
N SER A 343 19.41 -20.19 -6.93
CA SER A 343 18.87 -20.60 -8.24
C SER A 343 18.42 -22.06 -8.29
N GLY A 344 17.37 -22.34 -9.06
CA GLY A 344 16.94 -23.70 -9.40
C GLY A 344 15.63 -23.72 -10.20
N PRO A 345 15.14 -24.89 -10.65
CA PRO A 345 13.95 -24.97 -11.51
C PRO A 345 12.66 -24.52 -10.82
N ASP A 346 12.63 -24.58 -9.49
CA ASP A 346 11.49 -24.22 -8.64
C ASP A 346 11.51 -22.72 -8.21
N GLY A 347 12.39 -21.91 -8.83
CA GLY A 347 12.59 -20.51 -8.48
C GLY A 347 11.44 -19.56 -8.85
N LEU A 348 11.46 -18.35 -8.28
CA LEU A 348 10.42 -17.34 -8.48
C LEU A 348 10.46 -16.66 -9.86
N VAL A 349 11.64 -16.23 -10.32
CA VAL A 349 11.81 -15.40 -11.53
C VAL A 349 12.66 -16.10 -12.57
N ALA A 350 12.11 -16.39 -13.75
CA ALA A 350 12.87 -16.84 -14.91
C ALA A 350 13.50 -15.66 -15.68
N ALA A 351 14.56 -15.94 -16.45
CA ALA A 351 15.29 -14.96 -17.25
C ALA A 351 14.42 -14.04 -18.13
N ASP A 352 13.32 -14.54 -18.71
CA ASP A 352 12.45 -13.82 -19.64
C ASP A 352 11.17 -13.23 -19.00
N SER A 353 11.08 -13.28 -17.66
CA SER A 353 9.90 -12.90 -16.89
C SER A 353 9.54 -11.42 -17.04
N ILE A 354 8.25 -11.13 -16.97
CA ILE A 354 7.72 -9.79 -16.75
C ILE A 354 7.55 -9.63 -15.24
N VAL A 355 8.45 -8.91 -14.59
CA VAL A 355 8.43 -8.71 -13.13
C VAL A 355 7.74 -7.40 -12.80
N LEU A 356 6.69 -7.46 -12.00
CA LEU A 356 5.85 -6.34 -11.63
C LEU A 356 6.04 -6.00 -10.15
N PHE A 357 6.78 -4.94 -9.86
CA PHE A 357 6.92 -4.39 -8.52
C PHE A 357 5.71 -3.53 -8.16
N LYS A 358 4.86 -4.03 -7.26
CA LYS A 358 3.76 -3.27 -6.67
C LYS A 358 4.24 -2.47 -5.45
N ILE A 359 4.67 -1.24 -5.68
CA ILE A 359 5.13 -0.32 -4.64
C ILE A 359 3.98 0.51 -4.04
N ASN A 360 4.26 1.29 -2.99
CA ASN A 360 3.40 2.37 -2.50
C ASN A 360 3.97 3.70 -2.99
N ALA A 361 3.30 4.32 -3.97
CA ALA A 361 3.70 5.60 -4.57
C ALA A 361 2.76 6.75 -4.19
N GLN A 362 1.76 6.50 -3.34
CA GLN A 362 0.76 7.50 -2.92
C GLN A 362 1.37 8.65 -2.10
N TRP A 363 2.49 8.41 -1.42
CA TRP A 363 3.06 9.35 -0.45
C TRP A 363 4.55 9.58 -0.69
N PRO A 364 5.05 10.82 -0.50
CA PRO A 364 6.48 11.11 -0.46
C PRO A 364 7.09 10.69 0.89
N GLU A 365 8.39 10.95 1.05
CA GLU A 365 9.18 10.71 2.26
C GLU A 365 9.02 9.25 2.73
N ARG A 366 9.08 9.00 4.04
CA ARG A 366 8.90 7.66 4.65
C ARG A 366 7.47 7.11 4.52
N GLY A 367 6.59 7.79 3.79
CA GLY A 367 5.31 7.28 3.34
C GLY A 367 5.41 6.38 2.10
N GLY A 368 6.40 6.57 1.23
CA GLY A 368 6.62 5.77 0.02
C GLY A 368 7.47 4.52 0.28
N THR A 369 7.38 3.51 -0.59
CA THR A 369 8.29 2.34 -0.57
C THR A 369 9.74 2.79 -0.70
N ASN A 370 10.66 2.19 0.06
CA ASN A 370 12.07 2.54 -0.01
C ASN A 370 12.66 2.33 -1.43
N THR A 371 13.34 3.36 -1.96
CA THR A 371 13.90 3.35 -3.33
C THR A 371 15.26 2.66 -3.41
N ASP A 372 15.99 2.53 -2.30
CA ASP A 372 17.22 1.73 -2.21
C ASP A 372 16.90 0.23 -2.26
N LEU A 373 15.88 -0.21 -1.51
CA LEU A 373 15.29 -1.55 -1.58
C LEU A 373 14.85 -1.88 -3.01
N LEU A 374 14.17 -0.94 -3.68
CA LEU A 374 13.81 -1.09 -5.09
C LEU A 374 15.06 -1.22 -5.99
N ARG A 375 16.08 -0.40 -5.79
CA ARG A 375 17.35 -0.47 -6.54
C ARG A 375 18.06 -1.81 -6.35
N GLY A 376 18.16 -2.32 -5.12
CA GLY A 376 18.72 -3.63 -4.82
C GLY A 376 17.95 -4.79 -5.48
N LEU A 377 16.62 -4.72 -5.44
CA LEU A 377 15.76 -5.73 -6.09
C LEU A 377 15.88 -5.70 -7.62
N ILE A 378 15.95 -4.51 -8.25
CA ILE A 378 16.18 -4.40 -9.69
C ILE A 378 17.60 -4.91 -10.04
N ARG A 379 18.63 -4.61 -9.23
CA ARG A 379 20.00 -5.13 -9.44
C ARG A 379 20.02 -6.65 -9.45
N CYS A 380 19.46 -7.30 -8.43
CA CYS A 380 19.33 -8.76 -8.38
C CYS A 380 18.63 -9.32 -9.62
N LEU A 381 17.54 -8.67 -10.08
CA LEU A 381 16.82 -9.14 -11.26
C LEU A 381 17.65 -9.07 -12.54
N VAL A 382 18.38 -7.97 -12.79
CA VAL A 382 19.20 -7.85 -14.02
C VAL A 382 20.45 -8.74 -13.98
N GLU A 383 20.96 -9.04 -12.79
CA GLU A 383 22.05 -9.99 -12.53
C GLU A 383 21.57 -11.47 -12.47
N HIS A 384 20.40 -11.79 -13.05
CA HIS A 384 19.91 -13.16 -13.19
C HIS A 384 20.99 -14.08 -13.82
N PRO A 385 21.28 -15.28 -13.26
CA PRO A 385 22.44 -16.09 -13.64
C PRO A 385 22.43 -16.56 -15.11
N ASP A 386 21.24 -16.79 -15.67
CA ASP A 386 21.06 -17.15 -17.10
C ASP A 386 21.06 -15.93 -18.04
N GLY A 387 21.28 -14.72 -17.52
CA GLY A 387 21.14 -13.43 -18.19
C GLY A 387 19.68 -12.94 -18.26
N PHE A 388 19.38 -11.79 -17.66
CA PHE A 388 18.00 -11.26 -17.68
C PHE A 388 17.62 -10.69 -19.05
N THR A 389 16.55 -11.22 -19.64
CA THR A 389 15.99 -10.79 -20.93
C THR A 389 14.54 -10.33 -20.83
N GLY A 390 13.97 -10.30 -19.62
CA GLY A 390 12.58 -9.97 -19.34
C GLY A 390 12.22 -8.47 -19.44
N GLU A 391 11.21 -8.07 -18.69
CA GLU A 391 10.82 -6.67 -18.44
C GLU A 391 10.62 -6.46 -16.94
N ILE A 392 10.94 -5.27 -16.44
CA ILE A 392 10.72 -4.89 -15.03
C ILE A 392 9.82 -3.65 -14.99
N LEU A 393 8.69 -3.77 -14.30
CA LEU A 393 7.62 -2.79 -14.30
C LEU A 393 7.35 -2.35 -12.85
N VAL A 394 7.63 -1.08 -12.54
CA VAL A 394 7.38 -0.50 -11.21
C VAL A 394 6.04 0.21 -11.23
N ALA A 395 5.06 -0.30 -10.49
CA ALA A 395 3.66 0.08 -10.65
C ALA A 395 2.93 0.37 -9.34
N ASP A 396 2.02 1.34 -9.39
CA ASP A 396 1.04 1.65 -8.37
C ASP A 396 -0.11 2.46 -9.00
N ASN A 397 -1.27 2.49 -8.34
CA ASN A 397 -2.39 3.33 -8.79
C ASN A 397 -2.39 4.74 -8.19
N GLY A 398 -1.54 5.08 -7.21
CA GLY A 398 -1.41 6.43 -6.64
C GLY A 398 -2.66 7.01 -5.96
N GLN A 399 -3.80 6.31 -6.04
CA GLN A 399 -5.13 6.68 -5.53
C GLN A 399 -5.65 8.08 -5.93
N GLY A 400 -5.09 8.69 -6.98
CA GLY A 400 -5.39 10.04 -7.45
C GLY A 400 -4.44 11.14 -6.93
N GLY A 401 -3.37 10.80 -6.22
CA GLY A 401 -2.45 11.79 -5.62
C GLY A 401 -0.98 11.37 -5.51
N GLY A 402 -0.61 10.18 -5.99
CA GLY A 402 0.76 9.67 -5.92
C GLY A 402 1.74 10.29 -6.92
N SER A 403 3.00 9.88 -6.83
CA SER A 403 4.03 10.11 -7.85
C SER A 403 5.10 9.02 -7.79
N PHE A 404 5.80 8.79 -8.91
CA PHE A 404 7.08 8.06 -8.90
C PHE A 404 8.27 9.04 -8.85
N ASP A 405 8.04 10.27 -9.31
CA ASP A 405 8.92 11.43 -9.20
C ASP A 405 8.44 12.25 -7.99
N TRP A 406 8.94 11.90 -6.81
CA TRP A 406 8.72 12.63 -5.56
C TRP A 406 10.04 13.32 -5.17
N PRO A 407 10.07 14.66 -5.04
CA PRO A 407 11.27 15.42 -4.65
C PRO A 407 11.83 15.11 -3.24
N GLY A 408 11.09 14.31 -2.47
CA GLY A 408 11.53 13.70 -1.23
C GLY A 408 10.99 12.28 -1.18
N SER A 409 11.87 11.28 -1.19
CA SER A 409 11.54 9.85 -1.27
C SER A 409 12.10 9.07 -0.08
N ASN A 410 11.61 7.85 0.13
CA ASN A 410 12.13 6.96 1.16
C ASN A 410 13.47 6.36 0.69
N ALA A 411 14.60 7.02 0.97
CA ALA A 411 15.94 6.44 0.77
C ALA A 411 16.96 6.99 1.79
N GLU A 412 18.18 6.48 1.76
CA GLU A 412 19.31 7.13 2.43
C GLU A 412 19.69 8.46 1.75
N ASP A 413 19.49 8.57 0.43
CA ASP A 413 19.41 9.84 -0.30
C ASP A 413 17.93 10.23 -0.52
N PRO A 414 17.39 11.25 0.19
CA PRO A 414 16.03 11.75 0.00
C PRO A 414 15.69 12.19 -1.43
N ALA A 415 16.67 12.55 -2.26
CA ALA A 415 16.44 13.01 -3.63
C ALA A 415 16.20 11.86 -4.62
N GLN A 416 16.58 10.62 -4.29
CA GLN A 416 16.45 9.46 -5.17
C GLN A 416 14.99 9.00 -5.29
N SER A 417 14.30 9.43 -6.33
CA SER A 417 12.91 9.02 -6.59
C SER A 417 12.80 7.62 -7.21
N THR A 418 11.58 7.09 -7.31
CA THR A 418 11.32 5.86 -8.05
C THR A 418 11.59 6.03 -9.55
N ALA A 419 11.38 7.23 -10.09
CA ALA A 419 11.67 7.54 -11.49
C ALA A 419 13.17 7.50 -11.77
N ASP A 420 14.01 8.01 -10.86
CA ASP A 420 15.47 8.05 -11.02
C ASP A 420 16.07 6.64 -10.99
N VAL A 421 15.68 5.81 -10.00
CA VAL A 421 16.13 4.41 -9.94
C VAL A 421 15.78 3.67 -11.23
N VAL A 422 14.57 3.87 -11.78
CA VAL A 422 14.16 3.26 -13.05
C VAL A 422 14.95 3.82 -14.24
N ALA A 423 15.24 5.13 -14.25
CA ALA A 423 16.01 5.79 -15.30
C ALA A 423 17.46 5.31 -15.36
N ASP A 424 18.11 5.06 -14.21
CA ASP A 424 19.48 4.53 -14.14
C ASP A 424 19.58 3.16 -14.83
N PHE A 425 18.73 2.21 -14.47
CA PHE A 425 18.74 0.89 -15.10
C PHE A 425 18.31 0.94 -16.57
N ALA A 426 17.43 1.87 -16.96
CA ALA A 426 17.12 2.10 -18.38
C ALA A 426 18.32 2.69 -19.15
N ALA A 427 19.17 3.52 -18.52
CA ALA A 427 20.40 4.05 -19.09
C ALA A 427 21.52 2.99 -19.19
N GLU A 428 21.54 2.00 -18.29
CA GLU A 428 22.32 0.75 -18.45
C GLU A 428 21.82 -0.13 -19.61
N GLY A 429 20.66 0.17 -20.20
CA GLY A 429 20.06 -0.57 -21.32
C GLY A 429 19.04 -1.63 -20.94
N TRP A 430 18.69 -1.77 -19.66
CA TRP A 430 17.72 -2.76 -19.19
C TRP A 430 16.27 -2.31 -19.47
N ARG A 431 15.37 -3.27 -19.67
CA ARG A 431 13.94 -3.02 -19.89
C ARG A 431 13.19 -2.75 -18.58
N VAL A 432 13.55 -1.65 -17.91
CA VAL A 432 12.91 -1.17 -16.67
C VAL A 432 12.03 0.04 -16.98
N ALA A 433 10.80 0.07 -16.47
CA ALA A 433 9.89 1.20 -16.65
C ALA A 433 8.94 1.39 -15.46
N THR A 434 8.48 2.63 -15.26
CA THR A 434 7.36 2.91 -14.35
C THR A 434 6.02 2.77 -15.07
N VAL A 435 4.98 2.31 -14.36
CA VAL A 435 3.62 2.14 -14.89
C VAL A 435 2.61 2.75 -13.92
N ARG A 436 2.16 3.98 -14.21
CA ARG A 436 1.23 4.72 -13.35
C ARG A 436 -0.21 4.35 -13.69
N TRP A 437 -0.80 3.38 -12.98
CA TRP A 437 -2.20 3.01 -13.18
C TRP A 437 -3.20 4.11 -12.80
N ASP A 438 -2.71 5.18 -12.18
CA ASP A 438 -3.48 6.38 -11.84
C ASP A 438 -4.12 7.04 -13.09
N THR A 439 -3.50 6.91 -14.27
CA THR A 439 -4.02 7.47 -15.53
C THR A 439 -5.20 6.68 -16.10
N ILE A 440 -5.28 5.37 -15.81
CA ILE A 440 -6.29 4.44 -16.35
C ILE A 440 -7.38 4.07 -15.35
N ARG A 441 -7.30 4.57 -14.10
CA ARG A 441 -8.21 4.24 -12.97
C ARG A 441 -9.69 4.58 -13.18
N TYR A 442 -10.00 5.39 -14.18
CA TYR A 442 -11.36 5.81 -14.57
C TYR A 442 -11.90 5.02 -15.79
N THR A 443 -11.11 4.15 -16.40
CA THR A 443 -11.47 3.44 -17.63
C THR A 443 -11.91 2.01 -17.32
N ALA A 444 -13.20 1.71 -17.52
CA ALA A 444 -13.69 0.33 -17.47
C ALA A 444 -13.41 -0.41 -18.79
N VAL A 445 -12.82 -1.60 -18.70
CA VAL A 445 -12.48 -2.48 -19.84
C VAL A 445 -12.96 -3.91 -19.57
N GLN A 446 -13.14 -4.70 -20.63
CA GLN A 446 -13.22 -6.16 -20.53
C GLN A 446 -11.81 -6.77 -20.54
N GLU A 447 -11.65 -8.09 -20.51
CA GLU A 447 -10.33 -8.72 -20.61
C GLU A 447 -9.77 -8.73 -22.05
N TYR A 448 -8.48 -9.03 -22.21
CA TYR A 448 -7.88 -9.16 -23.56
C TYR A 448 -8.49 -10.32 -24.36
N ALA A 449 -8.88 -11.41 -23.69
CA ALA A 449 -9.61 -12.52 -24.28
C ALA A 449 -11.01 -12.13 -24.83
N ASP A 450 -11.61 -11.04 -24.33
CA ASP A 450 -12.87 -10.48 -24.82
C ASP A 450 -12.67 -9.53 -26.02
N GLY A 451 -11.44 -9.40 -26.52
CA GLY A 451 -11.07 -8.52 -27.64
C GLY A 451 -10.83 -7.06 -27.28
N ASP A 452 -10.94 -6.68 -26.01
CA ASP A 452 -10.73 -5.30 -25.56
C ASP A 452 -9.23 -5.01 -25.37
N LEU A 453 -8.55 -4.50 -26.38
CA LEU A 453 -7.10 -4.20 -26.31
C LEU A 453 -6.75 -2.92 -25.54
N ARG A 454 -7.72 -2.23 -24.92
CA ARG A 454 -7.50 -0.96 -24.21
C ARG A 454 -6.93 -1.17 -22.81
N ASP A 455 -6.16 -0.17 -22.37
CA ASP A 455 -5.67 -0.08 -20.99
C ASP A 455 -6.78 0.46 -20.07
N GLY A 456 -6.90 -0.12 -18.88
CA GLY A 456 -7.98 0.20 -17.95
C GLY A 456 -8.02 -0.70 -16.73
N TYR A 457 -9.19 -0.73 -16.11
CA TYR A 457 -9.53 -1.66 -15.04
C TYR A 457 -10.64 -2.60 -15.50
N VAL A 458 -10.38 -3.90 -15.37
CA VAL A 458 -11.45 -4.90 -15.42
C VAL A 458 -12.18 -4.82 -14.08
N VAL A 459 -13.51 -4.87 -14.11
CA VAL A 459 -14.36 -4.73 -12.90
C VAL A 459 -15.41 -5.84 -12.91
N ALA A 460 -15.53 -6.57 -11.79
CA ALA A 460 -16.55 -7.58 -11.61
C ALA A 460 -17.96 -6.99 -11.81
N ALA A 461 -18.86 -7.72 -12.48
CA ALA A 461 -20.21 -7.24 -12.77
C ALA A 461 -21.02 -6.95 -11.49
N VAL A 462 -20.88 -7.83 -10.49
CA VAL A 462 -21.56 -7.75 -9.18
C VAL A 462 -20.54 -7.53 -8.05
N PRO A 463 -20.91 -6.82 -6.96
CA PRO A 463 -20.12 -6.81 -5.74
C PRO A 463 -20.09 -8.20 -5.08
N ASP A 464 -18.98 -8.51 -4.42
CA ASP A 464 -18.84 -9.66 -3.54
C ASP A 464 -19.91 -9.64 -2.43
N PRO A 465 -20.61 -10.77 -2.15
CA PRO A 465 -21.73 -10.76 -1.21
C PRO A 465 -21.33 -10.55 0.25
N GLN A 466 -20.13 -10.97 0.66
CA GLN A 466 -19.69 -10.92 2.06
C GLN A 466 -19.07 -9.55 2.39
N THR A 467 -18.01 -9.20 1.65
CA THR A 467 -17.22 -7.99 1.87
C THR A 467 -17.81 -6.79 1.17
N GLY A 468 -18.63 -6.97 0.14
CA GLY A 468 -19.22 -5.88 -0.63
C GLY A 468 -18.28 -5.19 -1.61
N ILE A 469 -17.03 -5.63 -1.76
CA ILE A 469 -16.13 -5.08 -2.77
C ILE A 469 -16.56 -5.54 -4.16
N ARG A 470 -16.65 -4.63 -5.12
CA ARG A 470 -16.72 -5.01 -6.53
C ARG A 470 -15.29 -5.08 -7.05
N VAL A 471 -14.74 -6.30 -7.01
CA VAL A 471 -13.33 -6.58 -7.35
C VAL A 471 -12.97 -5.93 -8.69
N SER A 472 -11.83 -5.26 -8.71
CA SER A 472 -11.27 -4.66 -9.92
C SER A 472 -9.75 -4.77 -9.90
N TYR A 473 -9.12 -4.79 -11.06
CA TYR A 473 -7.68 -4.90 -11.19
C TYR A 473 -7.21 -4.27 -12.52
N PRO A 474 -5.96 -3.81 -12.59
CA PRO A 474 -5.45 -3.12 -13.77
C PRO A 474 -5.09 -4.10 -14.88
N LYS A 475 -5.31 -3.65 -16.11
CA LYS A 475 -4.92 -4.33 -17.33
C LYS A 475 -4.36 -3.29 -18.29
N PHE A 476 -3.14 -3.48 -18.76
CA PHE A 476 -2.38 -2.44 -19.45
C PHE A 476 -1.30 -3.02 -20.36
N ARG A 477 -0.92 -2.27 -21.40
CA ARG A 477 0.27 -2.54 -22.21
C ARG A 477 1.51 -1.90 -21.58
N SER A 478 2.61 -2.65 -21.45
CA SER A 478 3.90 -2.12 -20.99
C SER A 478 4.50 -1.17 -22.02
N PRO A 479 5.41 -0.25 -21.63
CA PRO A 479 6.14 0.61 -22.57
C PRO A 479 6.97 -0.18 -23.60
N PHE A 480 7.34 -1.43 -23.31
CA PHE A 480 8.05 -2.33 -24.20
C PHE A 480 7.10 -3.14 -25.13
N GLY A 481 5.79 -2.95 -24.99
CA GLY A 481 4.76 -3.47 -25.89
C GLY A 481 4.06 -4.76 -25.44
N THR A 482 4.42 -5.32 -24.29
CA THR A 482 3.80 -6.54 -23.72
C THR A 482 2.44 -6.22 -23.10
N TYR A 483 1.41 -7.04 -23.38
CA TYR A 483 0.08 -6.89 -22.80
C TYR A 483 0.01 -7.60 -21.44
N VAL A 484 -0.39 -6.89 -20.37
CA VAL A 484 -0.38 -7.41 -18.99
C VAL A 484 -1.77 -7.32 -18.36
N SER A 485 -2.34 -8.46 -17.98
CA SER A 485 -3.45 -8.53 -17.02
C SER A 485 -2.89 -8.89 -15.64
N TYR A 486 -3.15 -8.07 -14.63
CA TYR A 486 -2.72 -8.36 -13.26
C TYR A 486 -3.31 -9.67 -12.72
N LYS A 487 -4.52 -10.06 -13.18
CA LYS A 487 -5.16 -11.33 -12.82
C LYS A 487 -4.60 -12.51 -13.60
N HIS A 488 -4.53 -12.39 -14.92
CA HIS A 488 -4.35 -13.53 -15.82
C HIS A 488 -2.90 -13.75 -16.29
N GLY A 489 -2.04 -12.74 -16.21
CA GLY A 489 -0.66 -12.79 -16.70
C GLY A 489 -0.44 -12.03 -18.01
N CYS A 490 0.61 -12.39 -18.75
CA CYS A 490 0.95 -11.74 -20.00
C CYS A 490 0.08 -12.29 -21.14
N TRP A 491 -0.56 -11.43 -21.93
CA TRP A 491 -1.40 -11.85 -23.05
C TRP A 491 -0.59 -11.96 -24.35
N ASP A 492 -0.72 -13.10 -25.03
CA ASP A 492 -0.19 -13.34 -26.37
C ASP A 492 -1.28 -13.08 -27.41
N PRO A 493 -1.28 -11.93 -28.11
CA PRO A 493 -2.32 -11.59 -29.08
C PRO A 493 -2.23 -12.40 -30.38
N THR A 494 -1.13 -13.11 -30.63
CA THR A 494 -0.95 -13.96 -31.81
C THR A 494 -1.53 -15.35 -31.57
N ARG A 495 -1.42 -15.86 -30.34
CA ARG A 495 -1.94 -17.18 -29.94
C ARG A 495 -3.31 -17.12 -29.25
N GLY A 496 -3.74 -15.97 -28.75
CA GLY A 496 -5.01 -15.80 -28.03
C GLY A 496 -5.02 -16.43 -26.63
N ILE A 497 -3.88 -16.45 -25.94
CA ILE A 497 -3.71 -17.11 -24.63
C ILE A 497 -2.96 -16.23 -23.62
N TYR A 498 -3.15 -16.51 -22.33
CA TYR A 498 -2.35 -15.92 -21.26
C TYR A 498 -1.17 -16.81 -20.86
N GLN A 499 0.01 -16.22 -20.79
CA GLN A 499 1.23 -16.76 -20.21
C GLN A 499 1.25 -16.37 -18.71
N ARG A 500 0.56 -17.15 -17.87
CA ARG A 500 0.33 -16.83 -16.45
C ARG A 500 1.62 -16.69 -15.65
N ASP A 501 2.50 -17.67 -15.81
CA ASP A 501 3.68 -17.91 -14.95
C ASP A 501 4.92 -17.12 -15.40
N ARG A 502 4.75 -16.34 -16.49
CA ARG A 502 5.71 -15.36 -17.00
C ARG A 502 5.52 -13.98 -16.38
N LEU A 503 4.33 -13.67 -15.84
CA LEU A 503 4.14 -12.53 -14.96
C LEU A 503 4.52 -12.96 -13.53
N VAL A 504 5.47 -12.26 -12.91
CA VAL A 504 5.82 -12.40 -11.48
C VAL A 504 5.49 -11.09 -10.79
N VAL A 505 4.77 -11.13 -9.66
CA VAL A 505 4.31 -9.95 -8.94
C VAL A 505 4.97 -9.88 -7.56
N PHE A 506 5.80 -8.86 -7.35
CA PHE A 506 6.42 -8.59 -6.06
C PHE A 506 5.75 -7.40 -5.37
N ASN A 507 5.16 -7.63 -4.21
CA ASN A 507 4.46 -6.61 -3.42
C ASN A 507 5.44 -5.97 -2.44
N LEU A 508 5.62 -4.64 -2.49
CA LEU A 508 6.61 -3.90 -1.71
C LEU A 508 5.96 -2.85 -0.77
N PRO A 509 5.20 -3.27 0.27
CA PRO A 509 4.67 -2.38 1.30
C PRO A 509 5.76 -1.79 2.21
N VAL A 510 5.48 -0.62 2.80
CA VAL A 510 6.17 -0.11 4.01
C VAL A 510 5.36 -0.51 5.24
N LEU A 511 6.02 -0.95 6.32
CA LEU A 511 5.37 -1.18 7.61
C LEU A 511 5.08 0.15 8.33
N LYS A 512 3.81 0.43 8.61
CA LYS A 512 3.39 1.69 9.26
C LYS A 512 2.03 1.62 9.92
N THR A 513 1.81 2.47 10.92
CA THR A 513 0.47 2.74 11.46
C THR A 513 -0.46 3.40 10.43
N HIS A 514 -1.77 3.35 10.70
CA HIS A 514 -2.81 3.92 9.84
C HIS A 514 -4.09 4.27 10.61
N PHE A 515 -4.41 5.55 10.76
CA PHE A 515 -5.56 6.05 11.54
C PHE A 515 -6.90 5.33 11.33
N ILE A 516 -7.31 5.03 10.08
CA ILE A 516 -8.58 4.33 9.81
C ILE A 516 -8.52 2.81 10.06
N TYR A 517 -7.33 2.19 9.97
CA TYR A 517 -7.18 0.73 9.76
C TYR A 517 -6.16 0.06 10.70
N GLY A 518 -5.67 0.76 11.72
CA GLY A 518 -4.61 0.26 12.59
C GLY A 518 -3.24 0.36 11.93
N VAL A 519 -3.03 -0.43 10.86
CA VAL A 519 -1.73 -0.64 10.18
C VAL A 519 -1.90 -0.51 8.65
N THR A 520 -0.79 -0.35 7.94
CA THR A 520 -0.65 -0.72 6.52
C THR A 520 0.62 -1.53 6.32
N ALA A 521 0.47 -2.68 5.68
CA ALA A 521 1.52 -3.62 5.33
C ALA A 521 1.05 -4.46 4.10
N ALA A 522 1.44 -5.73 3.96
CA ALA A 522 1.24 -6.62 2.82
C ALA A 522 -0.20 -6.65 2.28
N VAL A 523 -1.19 -6.99 3.12
CA VAL A 523 -2.58 -7.15 2.66
C VAL A 523 -3.12 -5.82 2.15
N LYS A 524 -2.89 -4.74 2.90
CA LYS A 524 -3.50 -3.45 2.63
C LYS A 524 -2.83 -2.66 1.50
N ASN A 525 -1.58 -2.98 1.11
CA ASN A 525 -0.93 -2.35 -0.04
C ASN A 525 -1.60 -2.68 -1.40
N HIS A 526 -2.45 -3.72 -1.43
CA HIS A 526 -3.31 -4.05 -2.57
C HIS A 526 -4.43 -3.02 -2.81
N MET A 527 -4.65 -2.07 -1.91
CA MET A 527 -5.44 -0.85 -2.19
C MET A 527 -4.84 -0.02 -3.34
N GLY A 528 -3.52 -0.10 -3.55
CA GLY A 528 -2.87 0.49 -4.72
C GLY A 528 -3.00 -0.35 -6.01
N VAL A 529 -3.58 -1.56 -5.95
CA VAL A 529 -3.92 -2.36 -7.13
C VAL A 529 -5.33 -2.04 -7.61
N VAL A 530 -6.31 -1.82 -6.73
CA VAL A 530 -7.74 -1.74 -7.12
C VAL A 530 -8.25 -0.30 -7.19
N THR A 531 -9.04 0.05 -8.22
CA THR A 531 -9.59 1.41 -8.35
C THR A 531 -10.78 1.61 -7.41
N ARG A 532 -10.95 2.84 -6.91
CA ARG A 532 -12.18 3.28 -6.20
C ARG A 532 -13.19 3.99 -7.12
N GLU A 533 -12.75 4.47 -8.29
CA GLU A 533 -13.52 5.41 -9.12
C GLU A 533 -14.60 4.73 -9.95
N LEU A 534 -14.45 3.43 -10.24
CA LEU A 534 -15.45 2.61 -10.93
C LEU A 534 -16.51 2.02 -9.99
N GLY A 535 -16.88 2.76 -8.94
CA GLY A 535 -17.96 2.41 -8.00
C GLY A 535 -17.74 1.06 -7.30
N THR A 536 -16.53 0.81 -6.83
CA THR A 536 -16.09 -0.53 -6.35
C THR A 536 -16.27 -0.76 -4.85
N ASP A 537 -16.54 0.29 -4.08
CA ASP A 537 -16.54 0.31 -2.60
C ASP A 537 -15.20 -0.11 -1.95
N ALA A 538 -14.12 -0.20 -2.74
CA ALA A 538 -12.86 -0.84 -2.32
C ALA A 538 -12.25 -0.28 -1.04
N HIS A 539 -12.29 1.05 -0.85
CA HIS A 539 -11.82 1.69 0.38
C HIS A 539 -12.62 1.23 1.61
N ALA A 540 -13.95 1.28 1.57
CA ALA A 540 -14.78 0.89 2.71
C ALA A 540 -14.83 -0.62 2.95
N ALA A 541 -14.50 -1.42 1.93
CA ALA A 541 -14.45 -2.88 2.02
C ALA A 541 -13.21 -3.42 2.76
N VAL A 542 -12.13 -2.64 2.94
CA VAL A 542 -10.91 -3.08 3.65
C VAL A 542 -11.25 -3.65 5.03
N GLY A 543 -11.95 -2.87 5.87
CA GLY A 543 -12.38 -3.29 7.23
C GLY A 543 -13.43 -4.43 7.25
N ARG A 544 -13.87 -4.90 6.08
CA ARG A 544 -14.79 -6.02 5.91
C ARG A 544 -14.12 -7.25 5.27
N GLY A 545 -12.78 -7.23 5.07
CA GLY A 545 -12.01 -8.31 4.47
C GLY A 545 -11.79 -8.19 2.95
N GLY A 546 -12.25 -7.11 2.31
CA GLY A 546 -12.27 -6.98 0.84
C GLY A 546 -10.90 -7.02 0.15
N MET A 547 -9.80 -6.80 0.87
CA MET A 547 -8.45 -7.03 0.33
C MET A 547 -8.13 -8.53 0.20
N GLY A 548 -8.59 -9.37 1.12
CA GLY A 548 -8.56 -10.83 0.98
C GLY A 548 -9.38 -11.31 -0.22
N THR A 549 -10.57 -10.75 -0.45
CA THR A 549 -11.38 -11.03 -1.65
C THR A 549 -10.63 -10.68 -2.94
N VAL A 550 -9.87 -9.57 -2.96
CA VAL A 550 -9.04 -9.17 -4.11
C VAL A 550 -7.88 -10.16 -4.31
N LEU A 551 -7.14 -10.48 -3.26
CA LEU A 551 -6.03 -11.44 -3.32
C LEU A 551 -6.49 -12.81 -3.84
N ALA A 552 -7.63 -13.30 -3.35
CA ALA A 552 -8.24 -14.55 -3.79
C ALA A 552 -8.78 -14.52 -5.23
N GLN A 553 -9.56 -13.51 -5.60
CA GLN A 553 -10.27 -13.47 -6.89
C GLN A 553 -9.44 -12.87 -8.04
N VAL A 554 -8.29 -12.29 -7.75
CA VAL A 554 -7.36 -11.67 -8.72
C VAL A 554 -6.04 -12.44 -8.76
N ARG A 555 -5.13 -12.14 -7.84
CA ARG A 555 -3.79 -12.73 -7.76
C ARG A 555 -3.18 -12.45 -6.37
N LEU A 556 -2.58 -13.46 -5.77
CA LEU A 556 -1.60 -13.30 -4.69
C LEU A 556 -0.26 -12.84 -5.29
N PRO A 557 0.49 -11.95 -4.63
CA PRO A 557 1.86 -11.68 -5.03
C PRO A 557 2.72 -12.93 -4.83
N ASP A 558 3.61 -13.20 -5.79
CA ASP A 558 4.53 -14.34 -5.78
C ASP A 558 5.60 -14.23 -4.67
N LEU A 559 5.81 -13.00 -4.18
CA LEU A 559 6.49 -12.66 -2.93
C LEU A 559 5.98 -11.29 -2.44
N THR A 560 5.77 -11.14 -1.13
CA THR A 560 5.78 -9.81 -0.50
C THR A 560 7.11 -9.59 0.19
N ILE A 561 7.71 -8.42 0.02
CA ILE A 561 8.85 -7.94 0.82
C ILE A 561 8.41 -6.64 1.50
N LEU A 562 8.33 -6.68 2.83
CA LEU A 562 7.94 -5.59 3.69
C LEU A 562 9.16 -4.74 4.04
N ASP A 563 9.17 -3.52 3.53
CA ASP A 563 10.09 -2.45 3.91
C ASP A 563 9.87 -2.10 5.39
N CYS A 564 10.83 -2.54 6.21
CA CYS A 564 10.97 -2.14 7.60
C CYS A 564 12.30 -1.39 7.79
N ILE A 565 12.84 -0.71 6.78
CA ILE A 565 14.08 0.06 6.94
C ILE A 565 13.78 1.33 7.74
N TRP A 566 12.68 2.01 7.35
CA TRP A 566 12.16 3.22 7.98
C TRP A 566 10.63 3.07 8.19
N ILE A 567 10.18 2.97 9.44
CA ILE A 567 8.76 2.69 9.76
C ILE A 567 8.08 3.84 10.48
N LEU A 568 6.77 4.03 10.25
CA LEU A 568 5.96 4.92 11.09
C LEU A 568 5.37 4.11 12.25
N ALA A 569 6.07 4.12 13.38
CA ALA A 569 5.66 3.50 14.63
C ALA A 569 4.98 4.52 15.57
N ARG A 570 3.86 5.08 15.13
CA ARG A 570 3.13 6.13 15.86
C ARG A 570 1.61 5.93 15.81
N PRO A 571 0.94 5.57 16.93
CA PRO A 571 -0.50 5.34 16.96
C PRO A 571 -1.31 6.53 16.45
N GLY A 572 -2.46 6.25 15.84
CA GLY A 572 -3.39 7.25 15.32
C GLY A 572 -2.93 8.06 14.09
N LEU A 573 -1.71 7.89 13.60
CA LEU A 573 -1.19 8.55 12.38
C LEU A 573 -1.11 7.60 11.16
N GLY A 574 -0.39 8.01 10.11
CA GLY A 574 -0.32 7.31 8.82
C GLY A 574 -1.54 7.58 7.91
N PRO A 575 -1.55 7.09 6.65
CA PRO A 575 -0.48 6.39 5.94
C PRO A 575 0.68 7.26 5.45
N ALA A 576 0.56 8.60 5.55
CA ALA A 576 1.66 9.53 5.34
C ALA A 576 2.63 9.48 6.52
N ALA A 577 3.93 9.61 6.25
CA ALA A 577 4.97 9.67 7.28
C ALA A 577 6.12 10.56 6.80
N GLY A 578 6.31 11.71 7.45
CA GLY A 578 7.46 12.58 7.16
C GLY A 578 8.75 12.05 7.81
N TYR A 579 9.92 12.50 7.35
CA TYR A 579 11.23 12.03 7.84
C TYR A 579 11.35 12.09 9.37
N ALA A 580 10.94 13.21 9.99
CA ALA A 580 10.99 13.42 11.43
C ALA A 580 9.91 12.65 12.24
N GLN A 581 9.11 11.81 11.59
CA GLN A 581 8.09 10.96 12.23
C GLN A 581 8.42 9.47 12.20
N ALA A 582 9.41 9.06 11.40
CA ALA A 582 9.76 7.66 11.20
C ALA A 582 10.86 7.20 12.16
N SER A 583 10.77 5.95 12.60
CA SER A 583 11.83 5.25 13.31
C SER A 583 12.66 4.46 12.30
N ARG A 584 13.98 4.64 12.31
CA ARG A 584 14.89 3.76 11.57
C ARG A 584 14.96 2.42 12.29
N ARG A 585 14.90 1.32 11.54
CA ARG A 585 15.00 -0.06 12.04
C ARG A 585 16.04 -0.89 11.29
N ASN A 586 16.36 -0.54 10.03
CA ASN A 586 17.21 -1.34 9.14
C ASN A 586 16.75 -2.82 9.06
N GLN A 587 15.46 -3.06 8.85
CA GLN A 587 14.89 -4.41 8.84
C GLN A 587 14.18 -4.72 7.52
N LEU A 588 14.18 -5.98 7.12
CA LEU A 588 13.37 -6.48 6.00
C LEU A 588 12.71 -7.79 6.41
N ALA A 589 11.43 -7.96 6.05
CA ALA A 589 10.70 -9.21 6.24
C ALA A 589 9.99 -9.61 4.95
N ALA A 590 9.98 -10.89 4.58
CA ALA A 590 9.35 -11.37 3.35
C ALA A 590 8.61 -12.69 3.55
N GLY A 591 7.63 -12.94 2.68
CA GLY A 591 6.84 -14.17 2.70
C GLY A 591 5.83 -14.24 1.56
N THR A 592 5.27 -15.43 1.34
CA THR A 592 4.18 -15.65 0.37
C THR A 592 2.79 -15.62 1.01
N ASP A 593 2.70 -15.76 2.34
CA ASP A 593 1.46 -15.53 3.09
C ASP A 593 1.43 -14.07 3.60
N PRO A 594 0.56 -13.20 3.06
CA PRO A 594 0.46 -11.82 3.52
C PRO A 594 -0.28 -11.70 4.86
N ILE A 595 -1.02 -12.72 5.33
CA ILE A 595 -1.67 -12.72 6.64
C ILE A 595 -0.63 -12.95 7.74
N ALA A 596 0.19 -13.99 7.58
CA ALA A 596 1.29 -14.31 8.49
C ALA A 596 2.32 -13.17 8.55
N LEU A 597 2.72 -12.62 7.39
CA LEU A 597 3.69 -11.53 7.32
C LEU A 597 3.16 -10.24 7.98
N ASP A 598 1.89 -9.87 7.78
CA ASP A 598 1.29 -8.70 8.43
C ASP A 598 1.21 -8.90 9.96
N LEU A 599 0.77 -10.07 10.42
CA LEU A 599 0.70 -10.38 11.86
C LEU A 599 2.08 -10.31 12.51
N TRP A 600 3.03 -11.09 11.98
CA TRP A 600 4.34 -11.26 12.60
C TRP A 600 5.11 -9.93 12.65
N ALA A 601 5.18 -9.20 11.53
CA ALA A 601 5.91 -7.93 11.49
C ALA A 601 5.26 -6.85 12.36
N VAL A 602 3.94 -6.86 12.54
CA VAL A 602 3.29 -5.95 13.50
C VAL A 602 3.68 -6.32 14.93
N ARG A 603 3.63 -7.60 15.32
CA ARG A 603 3.97 -8.03 16.68
C ARG A 603 5.44 -7.80 17.03
N HIS A 604 6.36 -8.11 16.12
CA HIS A 604 7.80 -8.16 16.43
C HIS A 604 8.60 -6.93 15.98
N ILE A 605 8.04 -6.07 15.12
CA ILE A 605 8.71 -4.84 14.65
C ILE A 605 7.90 -3.59 15.01
N LEU A 606 6.61 -3.54 14.67
CA LEU A 606 5.83 -2.31 14.82
C LEU A 606 5.46 -1.99 16.28
N ILE A 607 4.91 -2.96 17.03
CA ILE A 607 4.50 -2.74 18.43
C ILE A 607 5.71 -2.42 19.33
N PRO A 608 6.85 -3.15 19.29
CA PRO A 608 8.02 -2.82 20.10
C PRO A 608 8.58 -1.43 19.80
N GLN A 609 8.53 -0.98 18.54
CA GLN A 609 8.96 0.38 18.21
C GLN A 609 7.94 1.46 18.63
N ILE A 610 6.64 1.15 18.68
CA ILE A 610 5.61 2.04 19.25
C ILE A 610 5.88 2.25 20.75
N GLU A 611 6.18 1.19 21.50
CA GLU A 611 6.55 1.27 22.92
C GLU A 611 7.89 2.01 23.12
N GLN A 612 8.92 1.73 22.30
CA GLN A 612 10.21 2.45 22.32
C GLN A 612 10.05 3.94 21.97
N ASN A 613 9.04 4.31 21.19
CA ASN A 613 8.68 5.71 20.92
C ASN A 613 7.91 6.38 22.08
N GLY A 614 7.72 5.70 23.21
CA GLY A 614 7.11 6.23 24.43
C GLY A 614 5.59 6.15 24.49
N TYR A 615 4.95 5.46 23.54
CA TYR A 615 3.52 5.15 23.59
C TYR A 615 3.23 4.00 24.53
N ARG A 616 2.00 3.95 25.04
CA ARG A 616 1.54 2.94 25.99
C ARG A 616 0.48 2.04 25.36
N PRO A 617 0.18 0.87 25.97
CA PRO A 617 -0.91 0.01 25.51
C PRO A 617 -2.23 0.75 25.29
N GLU A 618 -2.61 1.71 26.14
CA GLU A 618 -3.82 2.52 25.94
C GLU A 618 -3.86 3.34 24.64
N ASP A 619 -2.72 3.64 24.02
CA ASP A 619 -2.64 4.40 22.75
C ASP A 619 -2.89 3.52 21.51
N TYR A 620 -2.54 2.23 21.57
CA TYR A 620 -2.51 1.35 20.39
C TYR A 620 -3.36 0.07 20.49
N ARG A 621 -3.75 -0.36 21.69
CA ARG A 621 -4.46 -1.64 21.96
C ARG A 621 -5.70 -1.86 21.10
N ASP A 622 -6.52 -0.84 20.92
CA ASP A 622 -7.76 -0.98 20.13
C ASP A 622 -7.54 -0.74 18.63
N THR A 623 -6.31 -0.44 18.17
CA THR A 623 -6.06 -0.06 16.76
C THR A 623 -4.94 -0.84 16.07
N GLN A 624 -3.68 -0.83 16.54
CA GLN A 624 -2.56 -1.56 15.92
C GLN A 624 -2.39 -3.00 16.45
N ASP A 625 -2.78 -3.24 17.69
CA ASP A 625 -2.42 -4.44 18.45
C ASP A 625 -2.80 -5.75 17.74
N PRO A 626 -1.84 -6.66 17.50
CA PRO A 626 -2.09 -7.96 16.88
C PRO A 626 -2.72 -8.98 17.85
N ASP A 627 -2.47 -8.84 19.15
CA ASP A 627 -2.91 -9.78 20.19
C ASP A 627 -4.33 -9.47 20.69
N ASN A 628 -4.84 -8.27 20.42
CA ASN A 628 -6.23 -7.92 20.62
C ASN A 628 -7.09 -8.29 19.39
N PRO A 629 -7.90 -9.38 19.42
CA PRO A 629 -8.81 -9.74 18.32
C PRO A 629 -9.86 -8.67 18.01
N ASP A 630 -10.10 -7.75 18.96
CA ASP A 630 -11.00 -6.62 18.77
C ASP A 630 -10.30 -5.36 18.19
N SER A 631 -8.99 -5.37 17.92
CA SER A 631 -8.31 -4.21 17.32
C SER A 631 -8.74 -3.96 15.86
N ILE A 632 -8.63 -2.71 15.39
CA ILE A 632 -8.97 -2.36 14.01
C ILE A 632 -8.11 -3.14 12.99
N PHE A 633 -6.81 -3.30 13.26
CA PHE A 633 -5.89 -4.08 12.44
C PHE A 633 -6.33 -5.55 12.35
N ARG A 634 -6.43 -6.21 13.52
CA ARG A 634 -6.73 -7.65 13.63
C ARG A 634 -8.06 -7.97 12.95
N LYS A 635 -9.11 -7.17 13.20
CA LYS A 635 -10.43 -7.28 12.55
C LYS A 635 -10.42 -7.22 11.02
N TYR A 636 -9.57 -6.40 10.38
CA TYR A 636 -9.50 -6.41 8.91
C TYR A 636 -8.67 -7.59 8.40
N LEU A 637 -7.65 -7.99 9.15
CA LEU A 637 -6.73 -9.07 8.78
C LEU A 637 -7.41 -10.44 8.85
N ASP A 638 -8.14 -10.74 9.93
CA ASP A 638 -8.92 -11.99 10.10
C ASP A 638 -10.02 -12.14 9.05
N ARG A 639 -10.70 -11.03 8.73
CA ARG A 639 -11.70 -11.01 7.66
C ARG A 639 -11.06 -11.21 6.29
N SER A 640 -9.84 -10.72 6.08
CA SER A 640 -9.10 -10.95 4.83
C SER A 640 -8.65 -12.41 4.72
N MET A 641 -8.12 -13.00 5.81
CA MET A 641 -7.80 -14.43 5.89
C MET A 641 -9.02 -15.31 5.60
N THR A 642 -10.18 -14.97 6.17
CA THR A 642 -11.45 -15.67 5.93
C THR A 642 -11.83 -15.70 4.44
N GLN A 643 -11.52 -14.66 3.66
CA GLN A 643 -11.77 -14.65 2.20
C GLN A 643 -10.78 -15.51 1.41
N LEU A 644 -9.52 -15.58 1.85
CA LEU A 644 -8.49 -16.42 1.25
C LEU A 644 -8.83 -17.91 1.48
N LEU A 645 -9.09 -18.30 2.73
CA LEU A 645 -9.46 -19.66 3.12
C LEU A 645 -10.75 -20.12 2.43
N ALA A 646 -11.78 -19.28 2.38
CA ALA A 646 -13.02 -19.56 1.63
C ALA A 646 -12.83 -19.73 0.11
N SER A 647 -11.66 -19.35 -0.41
CA SER A 647 -11.28 -19.49 -1.83
C SER A 647 -10.22 -20.58 -2.04
N GLY A 648 -9.89 -21.39 -1.02
CA GLY A 648 -8.89 -22.46 -1.10
C GLY A 648 -7.44 -21.97 -1.06
N VAL A 649 -7.18 -20.71 -0.71
CA VAL A 649 -5.82 -20.20 -0.46
C VAL A 649 -5.46 -20.48 1.00
N PRO A 650 -4.44 -21.31 1.29
CA PRO A 650 -3.96 -21.51 2.65
C PRO A 650 -3.19 -20.28 3.13
N CYS A 651 -3.47 -19.87 4.36
CA CYS A 651 -2.83 -18.75 5.07
C CYS A 651 -3.10 -18.89 6.59
N THR A 652 -2.32 -18.22 7.43
CA THR A 652 -2.46 -18.28 8.90
C THR A 652 -2.42 -16.93 9.61
N ASN A 653 -3.26 -16.80 10.64
CA ASN A 653 -3.22 -15.76 11.68
C ASN A 653 -2.83 -16.32 13.06
N ASP A 654 -2.48 -17.60 13.14
CA ASP A 654 -1.97 -18.28 14.32
C ASP A 654 -0.44 -18.26 14.25
N GLU A 655 0.17 -17.59 15.22
CA GLU A 655 1.63 -17.38 15.27
C GLU A 655 2.42 -18.67 15.54
N SER A 656 1.81 -19.68 16.18
CA SER A 656 2.44 -21.00 16.32
C SER A 656 2.64 -21.72 14.98
N ARG A 657 2.06 -21.17 13.90
CA ARG A 657 2.16 -21.61 12.50
C ARG A 657 3.01 -20.68 11.65
N ILE A 658 3.71 -19.72 12.24
CA ILE A 658 4.63 -18.83 11.55
C ILE A 658 6.05 -19.26 11.88
N ARG A 659 6.75 -19.87 10.92
CA ARG A 659 8.16 -20.22 11.07
C ARG A 659 9.02 -19.05 10.63
N VAL A 660 9.67 -18.39 11.59
CA VAL A 660 10.54 -17.25 11.34
C VAL A 660 11.92 -17.77 10.95
N ARG A 661 12.33 -17.52 9.70
CA ARG A 661 13.66 -17.82 9.18
C ARG A 661 14.50 -16.56 9.32
N VAL A 662 15.48 -16.53 10.21
CA VAL A 662 16.29 -15.34 10.50
C VAL A 662 17.61 -15.38 9.72
N TRP A 663 18.10 -14.22 9.27
CA TRP A 663 19.46 -14.10 8.72
C TRP A 663 20.50 -14.46 9.78
N MET A 664 21.44 -15.33 9.40
CA MET A 664 22.39 -16.00 10.29
C MET A 664 23.81 -15.70 9.84
N GLY A 665 24.70 -15.38 10.79
CA GLY A 665 26.08 -15.00 10.53
C GLY A 665 26.48 -13.75 11.32
N ASP A 666 25.86 -12.61 11.00
CA ASP A 666 26.06 -11.30 11.64
C ASP A 666 25.64 -11.38 13.12
N ALA A 667 26.61 -11.65 13.99
CA ALA A 667 26.44 -11.84 15.43
C ALA A 667 26.89 -10.60 16.21
N ASP A 668 27.94 -9.90 15.75
CA ASP A 668 28.48 -8.73 16.46
C ASP A 668 27.68 -7.43 16.23
N ALA A 669 26.85 -7.39 15.17
CA ALA A 669 25.96 -6.31 14.75
C ALA A 669 26.55 -5.16 13.90
N ASP A 670 27.75 -5.28 13.33
CA ASP A 670 28.31 -4.24 12.45
C ASP A 670 27.62 -4.13 11.07
N GLY A 671 27.06 -5.25 10.58
CA GLY A 671 26.40 -5.33 9.29
C GLY A 671 27.18 -6.06 8.20
N ASP A 672 28.09 -6.98 8.52
CA ASP A 672 28.50 -8.03 7.59
C ASP A 672 28.62 -9.43 8.25
N VAL A 673 29.40 -10.36 7.67
CA VAL A 673 29.59 -11.72 8.21
C VAL A 673 31.05 -12.11 8.02
N ASP A 674 31.83 -11.98 9.09
CA ASP A 674 33.28 -11.80 9.04
C ASP A 674 34.05 -12.75 10.01
N LEU A 675 35.37 -12.58 10.15
CA LEU A 675 36.22 -13.33 11.08
C LEU A 675 35.86 -13.09 12.57
N THR A 676 35.27 -11.93 12.90
CA THR A 676 34.74 -11.58 14.22
C THR A 676 33.52 -12.43 14.53
N ASP A 677 32.60 -12.54 13.57
CA ASP A 677 31.48 -13.49 13.66
C ASP A 677 31.94 -14.94 13.62
N GLN A 678 33.00 -15.26 12.87
CA GLN A 678 33.55 -16.61 12.85
C GLN A 678 34.15 -16.98 14.22
N ALA A 679 34.77 -16.03 14.92
CA ALA A 679 35.23 -16.23 16.29
C ALA A 679 34.05 -16.42 17.25
N SER A 680 32.96 -15.66 17.07
CA SER A 680 31.69 -15.83 17.79
C SER A 680 31.10 -17.23 17.54
N PHE A 681 30.96 -17.64 16.28
CA PHE A 681 30.49 -18.95 15.84
C PHE A 681 31.32 -20.08 16.45
N VAL A 682 32.65 -20.02 16.33
CA VAL A 682 33.57 -21.04 16.87
C VAL A 682 33.53 -21.11 18.40
N SER A 683 33.27 -19.99 19.08
CA SER A 683 33.05 -20.00 20.55
C SER A 683 31.71 -20.62 20.96
N CYS A 684 30.75 -20.67 20.03
CA CYS A 684 29.38 -21.14 20.22
C CYS A 684 29.13 -22.57 19.74
N CYS A 685 30.01 -23.12 18.90
CA CYS A 685 29.91 -24.47 18.33
C CYS A 685 30.06 -25.54 19.43
N SER A 686 28.93 -26.00 19.94
CA SER A 686 28.78 -27.02 20.98
C SER A 686 28.81 -28.45 20.43
N GLY A 687 28.46 -28.62 19.16
CA GLY A 687 28.34 -29.91 18.49
C GLY A 687 26.95 -30.57 18.65
N PRO A 688 26.70 -31.65 17.90
CA PRO A 688 25.35 -32.18 17.70
C PRO A 688 24.72 -32.70 19.00
N GLY A 689 23.48 -32.28 19.26
CA GLY A 689 22.67 -32.58 20.43
C GLY A 689 22.96 -31.74 21.67
N ALA A 690 23.80 -30.70 21.60
CA ALA A 690 24.20 -29.88 22.74
C ALA A 690 23.59 -28.48 22.69
N GLU A 691 22.51 -28.25 23.45
CA GLU A 691 21.78 -26.97 23.50
C GLU A 691 22.74 -25.78 23.80
N PRO A 692 22.77 -24.74 22.94
CA PRO A 692 23.74 -23.67 23.02
C PRO A 692 23.27 -22.59 24.02
N PRO A 693 24.19 -21.81 24.61
CA PRO A 693 23.84 -20.61 25.38
C PRO A 693 22.92 -19.68 24.59
N THR A 694 22.01 -18.95 25.24
CA THR A 694 21.02 -18.11 24.55
C THR A 694 21.63 -17.10 23.56
N ALA A 695 22.83 -16.56 23.86
CA ALA A 695 23.57 -15.67 22.96
C ALA A 695 24.10 -16.37 21.69
N CYS A 696 24.34 -17.67 21.77
CA CYS A 696 24.84 -18.50 20.67
C CYS A 696 23.74 -18.97 19.71
N ARG A 697 22.45 -18.80 20.04
CA ARG A 697 21.32 -19.15 19.14
C ARG A 697 21.22 -18.28 17.89
N VAL A 698 22.07 -17.25 17.73
CA VAL A 698 22.29 -16.56 16.44
C VAL A 698 23.06 -17.42 15.43
N HIS A 699 23.74 -18.47 15.93
CA HIS A 699 24.50 -19.45 15.18
C HIS A 699 23.81 -20.82 15.07
N ASP A 700 22.61 -20.98 15.66
CA ASP A 700 21.70 -22.10 15.33
C ASP A 700 21.12 -21.83 13.94
N GLY A 701 21.76 -22.43 12.95
CA GLY A 701 21.64 -22.11 11.54
C GLY A 701 20.68 -23.03 10.80
N ASP A 702 20.42 -24.26 11.27
CA ASP A 702 19.45 -25.19 10.67
C ASP A 702 18.12 -25.35 11.44
N GLU A 703 18.02 -24.76 12.64
CA GLU A 703 16.87 -24.73 13.55
C GLU A 703 16.56 -26.08 14.25
N ASP A 704 17.54 -26.99 14.38
CA ASP A 704 17.38 -28.24 15.16
C ASP A 704 17.78 -28.16 16.66
N GLY A 705 18.38 -27.04 17.08
CA GLY A 705 18.54 -26.67 18.49
C GLY A 705 19.93 -26.86 19.09
N ASP A 706 20.95 -27.19 18.28
CA ASP A 706 22.36 -27.11 18.66
C ASP A 706 23.16 -26.08 17.81
N VAL A 707 24.49 -26.17 17.80
CA VAL A 707 25.37 -25.42 16.89
C VAL A 707 26.51 -26.35 16.48
N ASP A 708 26.46 -26.90 15.26
CA ASP A 708 27.41 -27.89 14.77
C ASP A 708 28.04 -27.57 13.39
N LEU A 709 28.53 -28.61 12.70
CA LEU A 709 29.16 -28.51 11.40
C LEU A 709 28.18 -28.23 10.24
N ARG A 710 26.88 -28.46 10.41
CA ARG A 710 25.83 -28.01 9.48
C ARG A 710 25.68 -26.50 9.54
N ASP A 711 25.72 -25.95 10.75
CA ASP A 711 25.69 -24.51 10.99
C ASP A 711 26.98 -23.86 10.55
N ALA A 712 28.13 -24.51 10.77
CA ALA A 712 29.39 -24.05 10.21
C ALA A 712 29.32 -23.99 8.67
N ALA A 713 28.63 -24.96 8.04
CA ALA A 713 28.36 -24.93 6.61
C ALA A 713 27.30 -23.89 6.20
N ALA A 714 26.38 -23.48 7.09
CA ALA A 714 25.42 -22.40 6.86
C ALA A 714 26.09 -21.03 6.96
N PHE A 715 26.87 -20.82 8.01
CA PHE A 715 27.74 -19.68 8.24
C PHE A 715 28.72 -19.48 7.08
N GLN A 716 29.38 -20.54 6.59
CA GLN A 716 30.23 -20.48 5.38
C GLN A 716 29.47 -20.11 4.09
N ARG A 717 28.14 -20.20 4.06
CA ARG A 717 27.30 -19.75 2.94
C ARG A 717 26.79 -18.31 3.10
N THR A 718 26.90 -17.72 4.29
CA THR A 718 26.55 -16.32 4.56
C THR A 718 27.77 -15.41 4.76
N PHE A 719 28.95 -15.98 5.05
CA PHE A 719 30.23 -15.27 5.18
C PHE A 719 30.52 -14.37 3.98
N THR A 720 30.53 -13.07 4.21
CA THR A 720 30.87 -12.04 3.21
C THR A 720 32.32 -11.60 3.32
N GLY A 721 32.94 -11.79 4.48
CA GLY A 721 34.12 -11.07 4.91
C GLY A 721 33.83 -9.59 5.22
N PRO A 722 34.81 -8.90 5.82
CA PRO A 722 34.63 -7.55 6.35
C PRO A 722 34.32 -6.55 5.24
N THR A 723 33.27 -5.77 5.43
CA THR A 723 33.01 -4.59 4.61
C THR A 723 34.12 -3.58 4.86
N LEU A 724 34.87 -3.26 3.80
CA LEU A 724 35.94 -2.25 3.88
C LEU A 724 35.34 -0.88 4.20
N GLY A 725 35.32 -0.57 5.49
CA GLY A 725 34.68 0.60 6.07
C GLY A 725 35.12 1.89 5.39
N ARG A 726 34.27 2.42 4.51
CA ARG A 726 34.37 3.81 4.07
C ARG A 726 33.99 4.70 5.26
N THR A 727 35.00 5.13 5.99
CA THR A 727 34.91 6.31 6.86
C THR A 727 34.27 7.45 6.07
N GLY A 728 33.18 8.01 6.60
CA GLY A 728 32.40 9.07 5.96
C GLY A 728 33.08 10.42 5.91
#